data_AF-K1ZW33-F1
#
_entry.id   AF-K1ZW33-F1
#
_cell.length_a   1.000
_cell.length_b   1.000
_cell.length_c   1.000
_cell.angle_alpha   90.00
_cell.angle_beta   90.00
_cell.angle_gamma   90.00
#
_symmetry.space_group_name_H-M   'P 1'
#
loop_
_entity.id
_entity.type
_entity.pdbx_description
1 polymer ?
#
loop_
_entity_poly.entity_id
_entity_poly.type
_entity_poly.pdbx_seq_one_letter_code
_entity_poly.pdbx_strand_id
1 'polypeptide(L)'
;MAENSELQLKNIRITGVSGENIACVDDTGSIVLLQSDLVQSGDVAFKRGALKFFLKNTLSGAYTFSYDSSMTSTVKSDAEWAITEYADLYIGRNQGNEPLYFEDATSFFKFEDSKFTVKNTGMNLTRGTIISSRDAQVDVQSTSTQTGLVFGDGTPEGDMSLVLHASSTARFTGGHVTYNMSRNNGIRSKSTTAQMIRSAGSIFYLPADLDLADLTIDVSPYSALIVEPGKKLTYSNARVVNDQDEFYLTTTWYNFYTMLLAGNGVINLSNGTLPLYLLVQGVGNRLEGVGNIGGLITLANSDAELLCDLSGSLLKSISMNGGIVSLNQNLKLGNGVVFAGGGTVNMNTFDIATGNTDAAWSNDIWWNGTDAVISLNSNVSLASTWTFNGTCAVKGKGHTLRLGSLGSIAVAPNSQLILQDLYIENIAGHNICCLDDTSSIILKNVHWGQHPPAGQSHMQDYSYSFTTGSLQFYNTVTIDGAAIFAYETSQTSTIARDSSLVLDHGITFSYAPDGNCQLLELENDNSRFVLNGASLYITSTGMQLTKGIFEITEDSDVIIDYIDIEDEYGVTNRSYGELILGDGITSENDCTGMIQLGVSLRMRQGIFSYKNLSFASWRMGNQLSMLTFYPGAMLTLYSSLPLGQGRVLISKHAHIDDRGGNDIIGVVDIVEGLA
;
A
#
# COMPACT_ATOMS: atom_id res chain seq x y z
N MET A 1 -66.33 -30.22 1.73
CA MET A 1 -66.63 -30.71 3.10
C MET A 1 -67.75 -29.89 3.70
N ALA A 2 -68.73 -30.48 4.42
CA ALA A 2 -69.84 -29.73 5.01
C ALA A 2 -69.37 -28.71 6.08
N GLU A 3 -70.24 -27.77 6.46
CA GLU A 3 -69.95 -26.76 7.50
C GLU A 3 -69.55 -27.41 8.83
N ASN A 4 -68.66 -26.75 9.58
CA ASN A 4 -68.13 -27.16 10.90
C ASN A 4 -67.54 -28.58 10.94
N SER A 5 -67.04 -29.06 9.80
CA SER A 5 -66.53 -30.43 9.67
C SER A 5 -65.01 -30.47 9.57
N GLU A 6 -64.42 -31.59 10.01
CA GLU A 6 -63.00 -31.89 9.81
C GLU A 6 -62.85 -33.18 9.00
N LEU A 7 -62.08 -33.14 7.92
CA LEU A 7 -61.74 -34.33 7.11
C LEU A 7 -60.29 -34.69 7.38
N GLN A 8 -60.06 -35.92 7.85
CA GLN A 8 -58.70 -36.43 8.04
C GLN A 8 -58.31 -37.35 6.89
N LEU A 9 -57.22 -37.01 6.22
CA LEU A 9 -56.56 -37.78 5.18
C LEU A 9 -55.26 -38.32 5.78
N LYS A 10 -55.15 -39.65 5.89
CA LYS A 10 -54.04 -40.30 6.58
C LYS A 10 -53.36 -41.32 5.70
N ASN A 11 -52.04 -41.20 5.54
CA ASN A 11 -51.20 -42.13 4.78
C ASN A 11 -51.77 -42.39 3.37
N ILE A 12 -52.13 -41.31 2.68
CA ILE A 12 -52.77 -41.38 1.37
C ILE A 12 -52.05 -40.49 0.36
N ARG A 13 -51.94 -40.99 -0.88
CA ARG A 13 -51.52 -40.22 -2.04
C ARG A 13 -52.73 -39.93 -2.91
N ILE A 14 -53.06 -38.65 -3.08
CA ILE A 14 -54.19 -38.19 -3.89
C ILE A 14 -53.62 -37.64 -5.20
N THR A 15 -54.02 -38.24 -6.31
CA THR A 15 -53.59 -37.83 -7.66
C THR A 15 -54.74 -37.17 -8.41
N GLY A 16 -54.41 -36.39 -9.45
CA GLY A 16 -55.41 -35.68 -10.24
C GLY A 16 -55.96 -34.43 -9.56
N VAL A 17 -55.23 -33.89 -8.56
CA VAL A 17 -55.64 -32.71 -7.81
C VAL A 17 -55.62 -31.51 -8.77
N SER A 18 -56.78 -30.89 -8.99
CA SER A 18 -56.94 -29.76 -9.90
C SER A 18 -58.25 -29.03 -9.59
N GLY A 19 -58.37 -27.78 -10.05
CA GLY A 19 -59.55 -26.94 -9.86
C GLY A 19 -59.91 -26.78 -8.38
N GLU A 20 -61.11 -27.23 -8.01
CA GLU A 20 -61.65 -27.20 -6.65
C GLU A 20 -61.84 -28.62 -6.07
N ASN A 21 -61.17 -29.63 -6.64
CA ASN A 21 -61.32 -31.03 -6.24
C ASN A 21 -60.97 -31.28 -4.76
N ILE A 22 -60.15 -30.41 -4.16
CA ILE A 22 -59.89 -30.38 -2.72
C ILE A 22 -60.31 -29.01 -2.18
N ALA A 23 -61.46 -28.95 -1.51
CA ALA A 23 -62.04 -27.73 -0.97
C ALA A 23 -62.94 -27.98 0.26
N CYS A 24 -63.02 -26.97 1.15
CA CYS A 24 -64.09 -26.86 2.14
C CYS A 24 -65.30 -26.13 1.51
N VAL A 25 -66.51 -26.43 2.01
CA VAL A 25 -67.72 -25.70 1.54
C VAL A 25 -67.77 -24.30 2.14
N ASP A 26 -67.21 -24.11 3.34
CA ASP A 26 -67.15 -22.84 4.06
C ASP A 26 -65.82 -22.67 4.82
N ASP A 27 -65.68 -21.55 5.53
CA ASP A 27 -64.47 -21.21 6.29
C ASP A 27 -64.37 -21.90 7.65
N THR A 28 -65.43 -22.57 8.10
CA THR A 28 -65.42 -23.31 9.37
C THR A 28 -64.86 -24.73 9.22
N GLY A 29 -64.78 -25.25 7.98
CA GLY A 29 -64.22 -26.57 7.69
C GLY A 29 -62.68 -26.61 7.67
N SER A 30 -62.10 -27.77 8.03
CA SER A 30 -60.64 -27.98 7.90
C SER A 30 -60.26 -29.37 7.39
N ILE A 31 -59.25 -29.44 6.52
CA ILE A 31 -58.66 -30.69 6.02
C ILE A 31 -57.37 -30.96 6.78
N VAL A 32 -57.28 -32.12 7.43
CA VAL A 32 -56.08 -32.60 8.12
C VAL A 32 -55.34 -33.57 7.21
N LEU A 33 -54.08 -33.25 6.91
CA LEU A 33 -53.15 -34.08 6.17
C LEU A 33 -52.18 -34.72 7.16
N LEU A 34 -52.34 -36.03 7.39
CA LEU A 34 -51.44 -36.85 8.19
C LEU A 34 -50.63 -37.73 7.24
N GLN A 35 -49.36 -37.40 7.01
CA GLN A 35 -48.50 -38.17 6.12
C GLN A 35 -49.15 -38.39 4.74
N SER A 36 -49.57 -37.31 4.08
CA SER A 36 -50.33 -37.38 2.83
C SER A 36 -49.67 -36.59 1.70
N ASP A 37 -49.84 -37.08 0.48
CA ASP A 37 -49.28 -36.51 -0.74
C ASP A 37 -50.39 -35.99 -1.65
N LEU A 38 -50.31 -34.73 -2.05
CA LEU A 38 -51.19 -34.10 -3.03
C LEU A 38 -50.44 -33.92 -4.36
N VAL A 39 -50.84 -34.67 -5.38
CA VAL A 39 -50.22 -34.63 -6.72
C VAL A 39 -51.14 -33.92 -7.70
N GLN A 40 -50.70 -32.76 -8.16
CA GLN A 40 -51.45 -31.90 -9.06
C GLN A 40 -51.44 -32.42 -10.51
N SER A 41 -52.60 -32.30 -11.17
CA SER A 41 -52.73 -32.47 -12.62
C SER A 41 -53.22 -31.20 -13.32
N GLY A 42 -53.32 -30.11 -12.57
CA GLY A 42 -53.78 -28.79 -12.99
C GLY A 42 -53.68 -27.80 -11.82
N ASP A 43 -53.91 -26.52 -12.10
CA ASP A 43 -53.93 -25.48 -11.07
C ASP A 43 -55.07 -25.71 -10.07
N VAL A 44 -54.82 -25.37 -8.80
CA VAL A 44 -55.75 -25.55 -7.68
C VAL A 44 -56.03 -24.20 -7.04
N ALA A 45 -57.29 -23.94 -6.68
CA ALA A 45 -57.69 -22.78 -5.89
C ALA A 45 -58.37 -23.22 -4.59
N PHE A 46 -57.62 -23.17 -3.48
CA PHE A 46 -58.14 -23.48 -2.16
C PHE A 46 -58.75 -22.23 -1.53
N LYS A 47 -60.06 -22.03 -1.73
CA LYS A 47 -60.77 -20.77 -1.44
C LYS A 47 -61.35 -20.64 -0.04
N ARG A 48 -61.55 -21.74 0.68
CA ARG A 48 -62.28 -21.76 1.96
C ARG A 48 -61.72 -22.81 2.90
N GLY A 49 -61.81 -22.52 4.20
CA GLY A 49 -61.38 -23.41 5.27
C GLY A 49 -59.86 -23.46 5.49
N ALA A 50 -59.38 -24.36 6.34
CA ALA A 50 -57.97 -24.46 6.70
C ALA A 50 -57.35 -25.83 6.39
N LEU A 51 -56.04 -25.86 6.13
CA LEU A 51 -55.25 -27.09 6.06
C LEU A 51 -54.45 -27.27 7.35
N LYS A 52 -54.39 -28.49 7.89
CA LYS A 52 -53.57 -28.84 9.06
C LYS A 52 -52.62 -29.98 8.68
N PHE A 53 -51.32 -29.74 8.78
CA PHE A 53 -50.29 -30.69 8.39
C PHE A 53 -49.68 -31.37 9.62
N PHE A 54 -49.67 -32.70 9.64
CA PHE A 54 -49.03 -33.53 10.65
C PHE A 54 -48.09 -34.53 9.97
N LEU A 55 -46.97 -34.85 10.63
CA LEU A 55 -45.91 -35.67 10.03
C LEU A 55 -45.46 -35.05 8.69
N LYS A 56 -44.98 -35.86 7.75
CA LYS A 56 -44.47 -35.37 6.46
C LYS A 56 -45.51 -35.39 5.36
N ASN A 57 -45.82 -34.23 4.78
CA ASN A 57 -46.81 -34.07 3.71
C ASN A 57 -46.16 -33.43 2.48
N THR A 58 -46.61 -33.78 1.29
CA THR A 58 -46.07 -33.23 0.03
C THR A 58 -47.16 -32.61 -0.84
N LEU A 59 -46.80 -31.52 -1.52
CA LEU A 59 -47.52 -30.96 -2.66
C LEU A 59 -46.58 -31.04 -3.87
N SER A 60 -47.02 -31.69 -4.94
CA SER A 60 -46.18 -31.90 -6.12
C SER A 60 -46.92 -31.74 -7.44
N GLY A 61 -46.16 -31.53 -8.52
CA GLY A 61 -46.65 -31.37 -9.89
C GLY A 61 -46.52 -29.93 -10.38
N ALA A 62 -46.10 -29.75 -11.63
CA ALA A 62 -45.74 -28.46 -12.25
C ALA A 62 -46.94 -27.53 -12.53
N TYR A 63 -47.70 -27.22 -11.49
CA TYR A 63 -48.92 -26.42 -11.48
C TYR A 63 -48.95 -25.50 -10.25
N THR A 64 -49.88 -24.56 -10.26
CA THR A 64 -50.03 -23.60 -9.16
C THR A 64 -51.03 -24.12 -8.13
N PHE A 65 -50.66 -24.08 -6.86
CA PHE A 65 -51.60 -24.20 -5.74
C PHE A 65 -51.83 -22.80 -5.15
N SER A 66 -52.98 -22.21 -5.46
CA SER A 66 -53.40 -20.93 -4.90
C SER A 66 -54.11 -21.14 -3.56
N TYR A 67 -53.54 -20.60 -2.48
CA TYR A 67 -54.20 -20.50 -1.20
C TYR A 67 -54.95 -19.17 -1.10
N ASP A 68 -56.26 -19.22 -1.35
CA ASP A 68 -57.17 -18.06 -1.41
C ASP A 68 -58.09 -17.96 -0.18
N SER A 69 -58.06 -18.95 0.72
CA SER A 69 -58.82 -18.93 1.97
C SER A 69 -58.43 -17.76 2.88
N SER A 70 -59.40 -17.21 3.62
CA SER A 70 -59.17 -16.25 4.70
C SER A 70 -58.77 -16.89 6.03
N MET A 71 -58.75 -18.23 6.09
CA MET A 71 -58.35 -18.97 7.28
C MET A 71 -56.84 -19.22 7.28
N THR A 72 -56.28 -19.50 8.46
CA THR A 72 -54.87 -19.83 8.63
C THR A 72 -54.67 -21.34 8.57
N SER A 73 -53.80 -21.81 7.68
CA SER A 73 -53.34 -23.21 7.68
C SER A 73 -52.20 -23.40 8.68
N THR A 74 -52.10 -24.58 9.28
CA THR A 74 -51.15 -24.86 10.37
C THR A 74 -50.24 -26.03 10.03
N VAL A 75 -48.93 -25.83 10.10
CA VAL A 75 -47.95 -26.92 10.17
C VAL A 75 -47.67 -27.20 11.64
N LYS A 76 -47.94 -28.43 12.08
CA LYS A 76 -47.84 -28.84 13.48
C LYS A 76 -46.40 -29.07 13.93
N SER A 77 -46.18 -29.18 15.24
CA SER A 77 -44.90 -29.59 15.81
C SER A 77 -44.45 -30.91 15.18
N ASP A 78 -43.17 -31.01 14.86
CA ASP A 78 -42.52 -32.14 14.20
C ASP A 78 -43.12 -32.54 12.83
N ALA A 79 -43.94 -31.67 12.22
CA ALA A 79 -44.51 -31.88 10.90
C ALA A 79 -43.68 -31.18 9.81
N GLU A 80 -43.69 -31.74 8.60
CA GLU A 80 -43.08 -31.18 7.40
C GLU A 80 -44.16 -30.99 6.32
N TRP A 81 -44.19 -29.81 5.71
CA TRP A 81 -44.86 -29.60 4.43
C TRP A 81 -43.82 -29.31 3.36
N ALA A 82 -43.74 -30.16 2.33
CA ALA A 82 -42.80 -30.02 1.24
C ALA A 82 -43.50 -29.67 -0.08
N ILE A 83 -42.99 -28.66 -0.78
CA ILE A 83 -43.39 -28.29 -2.14
C ILE A 83 -42.31 -28.79 -3.09
N THR A 84 -42.71 -29.62 -4.06
CA THR A 84 -41.75 -30.34 -4.92
C THR A 84 -42.20 -30.43 -6.37
N GLU A 85 -41.33 -30.98 -7.24
CA GLU A 85 -41.65 -31.32 -8.65
C GLU A 85 -42.23 -30.14 -9.45
N TYR A 86 -41.59 -28.98 -9.32
CA TYR A 86 -41.90 -27.72 -10.00
C TYR A 86 -43.25 -27.09 -9.65
N ALA A 87 -43.89 -27.51 -8.56
CA ALA A 87 -45.10 -26.86 -8.05
C ALA A 87 -44.83 -25.39 -7.66
N ASP A 88 -45.83 -24.53 -7.89
CA ASP A 88 -45.85 -23.14 -7.42
C ASP A 88 -46.86 -22.99 -6.29
N LEU A 89 -46.40 -22.68 -5.08
CA LEU A 89 -47.29 -22.27 -4.00
C LEU A 89 -47.56 -20.77 -4.11
N TYR A 90 -48.79 -20.40 -4.47
CA TYR A 90 -49.25 -19.01 -4.56
C TYR A 90 -50.07 -18.62 -3.33
N ILE A 91 -49.50 -17.85 -2.41
CA ILE A 91 -50.06 -17.62 -1.07
C ILE A 91 -49.78 -16.20 -0.55
N GLY A 92 -50.68 -15.69 0.29
CA GLY A 92 -50.52 -14.40 0.96
C GLY A 92 -51.75 -14.09 1.79
N ARG A 93 -51.72 -12.99 2.54
CA ARG A 93 -52.83 -12.61 3.42
C ARG A 93 -54.13 -12.47 2.65
N ASN A 94 -55.21 -12.91 3.26
CA ASN A 94 -56.57 -12.61 2.84
C ASN A 94 -57.34 -12.08 4.04
N GLN A 95 -58.05 -10.95 3.86
CA GLN A 95 -58.70 -10.19 4.93
C GLN A 95 -57.77 -9.82 6.10
N GLY A 96 -56.47 -9.69 5.84
CA GLY A 96 -55.46 -9.36 6.84
C GLY A 96 -54.94 -10.55 7.67
N ASN A 97 -55.52 -11.74 7.52
CA ASN A 97 -55.09 -12.93 8.25
C ASN A 97 -53.83 -13.55 7.63
N GLU A 98 -52.92 -14.02 8.48
CA GLU A 98 -51.78 -14.80 8.01
C GLU A 98 -52.25 -16.16 7.46
N PRO A 99 -51.81 -16.56 6.26
CA PRO A 99 -52.34 -17.75 5.60
C PRO A 99 -51.69 -19.05 6.10
N LEU A 100 -50.52 -18.96 6.74
CA LEU A 100 -49.73 -20.09 7.21
C LEU A 100 -49.16 -19.80 8.60
N TYR A 101 -49.23 -20.79 9.48
CA TYR A 101 -48.74 -20.73 10.86
C TYR A 101 -47.93 -21.99 11.20
N PHE A 102 -46.77 -21.78 11.84
CA PHE A 102 -45.92 -22.84 12.39
C PHE A 102 -46.17 -22.95 13.89
N GLU A 103 -46.44 -24.17 14.37
CA GLU A 103 -46.75 -24.39 15.79
C GLU A 103 -45.55 -24.05 16.69
N ASP A 104 -44.35 -24.48 16.29
CA ASP A 104 -43.09 -24.17 16.97
C ASP A 104 -41.87 -24.28 16.02
N ALA A 105 -40.66 -24.28 16.57
CA ALA A 105 -39.39 -24.37 15.83
C ALA A 105 -39.16 -25.71 15.12
N THR A 106 -39.89 -26.78 15.47
CA THR A 106 -39.79 -28.11 14.87
C THR A 106 -40.82 -28.33 13.76
N SER A 107 -41.65 -27.33 13.43
CA SER A 107 -42.42 -27.31 12.20
C SER A 107 -41.54 -26.97 11.00
N PHE A 108 -41.59 -27.77 9.93
CA PHE A 108 -40.75 -27.64 8.75
C PHE A 108 -41.55 -27.27 7.51
N PHE A 109 -41.00 -26.35 6.71
CA PHE A 109 -41.52 -26.00 5.40
C PHE A 109 -40.41 -26.10 4.36
N LYS A 110 -40.54 -27.03 3.41
CA LYS A 110 -39.46 -27.38 2.50
C LYS A 110 -39.81 -27.02 1.05
N PHE A 111 -38.86 -26.40 0.36
CA PHE A 111 -38.90 -26.18 -1.08
C PHE A 111 -37.81 -27.03 -1.76
N GLU A 112 -38.20 -27.84 -2.73
CA GLU A 112 -37.28 -28.66 -3.53
C GLU A 112 -37.67 -28.66 -5.01
N ASP A 113 -36.88 -28.02 -5.87
CA ASP A 113 -37.21 -27.82 -7.30
C ASP A 113 -38.62 -27.23 -7.45
N SER A 114 -38.87 -26.08 -6.83
CA SER A 114 -40.23 -25.51 -6.71
C SER A 114 -40.24 -23.99 -6.68
N LYS A 115 -41.44 -23.40 -6.78
CA LYS A 115 -41.67 -21.97 -6.69
C LYS A 115 -42.55 -21.63 -5.47
N PHE A 116 -42.21 -20.54 -4.81
CA PHE A 116 -42.93 -19.94 -3.70
C PHE A 116 -43.28 -18.52 -4.06
N THR A 117 -44.52 -18.30 -4.46
CA THR A 117 -45.00 -16.99 -4.88
C THR A 117 -45.84 -16.36 -3.77
N VAL A 118 -45.36 -15.25 -3.22
CA VAL A 118 -46.06 -14.45 -2.22
C VAL A 118 -46.88 -13.36 -2.91
N LYS A 119 -48.20 -13.34 -2.65
CA LYS A 119 -49.12 -12.34 -3.19
C LYS A 119 -48.72 -10.92 -2.78
N ASN A 120 -49.25 -9.92 -3.48
CA ASN A 120 -49.04 -8.51 -3.15
C ASN A 120 -49.61 -8.09 -1.76
N THR A 121 -50.41 -8.95 -1.13
CA THR A 121 -50.90 -8.80 0.25
C THR A 121 -49.87 -9.20 1.31
N GLY A 122 -48.77 -9.84 0.89
CA GLY A 122 -47.66 -10.25 1.76
C GLY A 122 -48.02 -11.39 2.69
N MET A 123 -47.07 -11.71 3.57
CA MET A 123 -47.26 -12.61 4.71
C MET A 123 -46.11 -12.46 5.71
N ASN A 124 -46.37 -12.77 6.97
CA ASN A 124 -45.35 -12.96 7.99
C ASN A 124 -45.22 -14.44 8.29
N LEU A 125 -43.99 -14.93 8.29
CA LEU A 125 -43.67 -16.25 8.77
C LEU A 125 -42.95 -16.12 10.11
N THR A 126 -43.52 -16.71 11.13
CA THR A 126 -42.95 -16.73 12.48
C THR A 126 -42.80 -18.17 12.93
N ARG A 127 -41.75 -18.47 13.71
CA ARG A 127 -41.40 -19.83 14.17
C ARG A 127 -41.08 -20.79 13.01
N GLY A 128 -40.77 -22.03 13.34
CA GLY A 128 -40.47 -23.08 12.37
C GLY A 128 -39.15 -22.93 11.66
N THR A 129 -38.94 -23.84 10.70
CA THR A 129 -37.74 -23.94 9.88
C THR A 129 -38.12 -24.11 8.42
N ILE A 130 -37.77 -23.11 7.59
CA ILE A 130 -37.78 -23.22 6.14
C ILE A 130 -36.50 -23.91 5.67
N ILE A 131 -36.64 -24.88 4.77
CA ILE A 131 -35.53 -25.60 4.16
C ILE A 131 -35.57 -25.38 2.64
N SER A 132 -34.50 -24.83 2.09
CA SER A 132 -34.27 -24.78 0.64
C SER A 132 -33.32 -25.90 0.23
N SER A 133 -33.76 -26.75 -0.70
CA SER A 133 -33.01 -27.87 -1.28
C SER A 133 -33.09 -27.78 -2.81
N ARG A 134 -32.01 -28.14 -3.53
CA ARG A 134 -31.91 -27.98 -5.00
C ARG A 134 -32.26 -26.54 -5.42
N ASP A 135 -33.05 -26.30 -6.47
CA ASP A 135 -33.45 -24.94 -6.87
C ASP A 135 -34.82 -24.56 -6.27
N ALA A 136 -34.87 -23.47 -5.50
CA ALA A 136 -36.10 -22.92 -4.94
C ALA A 136 -36.23 -21.46 -5.33
N GLN A 137 -37.31 -21.12 -6.05
CA GLN A 137 -37.59 -19.75 -6.45
C GLN A 137 -38.58 -19.10 -5.48
N VAL A 138 -38.27 -17.90 -5.01
CA VAL A 138 -39.11 -17.10 -4.12
C VAL A 138 -39.44 -15.80 -4.85
N ASP A 139 -40.72 -15.61 -5.14
CA ASP A 139 -41.23 -14.47 -5.90
C ASP A 139 -42.22 -13.68 -5.06
N VAL A 140 -41.87 -12.45 -4.68
CA VAL A 140 -42.76 -11.60 -3.88
C VAL A 140 -43.37 -10.54 -4.79
N GLN A 141 -44.70 -10.55 -4.92
CA GLN A 141 -45.40 -9.60 -5.82
C GLN A 141 -45.55 -8.20 -5.21
N SER A 142 -45.23 -8.03 -3.92
CA SER A 142 -45.33 -6.75 -3.23
C SER A 142 -44.19 -5.79 -3.53
N THR A 143 -44.57 -4.53 -3.73
CA THR A 143 -43.68 -3.38 -3.90
C THR A 143 -43.45 -2.58 -2.60
N SER A 144 -43.88 -3.09 -1.44
CA SER A 144 -43.70 -2.43 -0.13
C SER A 144 -43.19 -3.41 0.93
N THR A 145 -42.36 -2.93 1.86
CA THR A 145 -41.91 -3.66 3.05
C THR A 145 -43.05 -4.03 3.99
N GLN A 146 -44.15 -3.28 4.01
CA GLN A 146 -45.31 -3.55 4.87
C GLN A 146 -46.13 -4.76 4.42
N THR A 147 -46.13 -5.04 3.11
CA THR A 147 -46.91 -6.11 2.48
C THR A 147 -46.00 -7.11 1.77
N GLY A 148 -44.73 -7.20 2.16
CA GLY A 148 -43.76 -8.15 1.61
C GLY A 148 -43.83 -9.53 2.26
N LEU A 149 -42.77 -10.32 2.04
CA LEU A 149 -42.48 -11.51 2.82
C LEU A 149 -41.61 -11.11 4.01
N VAL A 150 -42.11 -11.33 5.23
CA VAL A 150 -41.36 -11.04 6.45
C VAL A 150 -41.01 -12.35 7.15
N PHE A 151 -39.74 -12.52 7.47
CA PHE A 151 -39.28 -13.59 8.34
C PHE A 151 -39.12 -13.06 9.77
N GLY A 152 -39.92 -13.59 10.71
CA GLY A 152 -40.00 -13.15 12.10
C GLY A 152 -40.92 -11.95 12.33
N ASP A 153 -41.06 -11.57 13.60
CA ASP A 153 -41.87 -10.44 14.08
C ASP A 153 -41.08 -9.45 14.97
N GLY A 154 -39.76 -9.66 15.09
CA GLY A 154 -38.86 -8.86 15.91
C GLY A 154 -38.72 -9.35 17.35
N THR A 155 -39.42 -10.42 17.75
CA THR A 155 -39.28 -11.02 19.09
C THR A 155 -38.61 -12.40 19.05
N PRO A 156 -37.96 -12.83 20.14
CA PRO A 156 -37.35 -14.17 20.21
C PRO A 156 -38.35 -15.32 19.98
N GLU A 157 -39.61 -15.15 20.38
CA GLU A 157 -40.67 -16.16 20.22
C GLU A 157 -41.18 -16.28 18.78
N GLY A 158 -41.01 -15.24 17.96
CA GLY A 158 -41.37 -15.23 16.55
C GLY A 158 -40.23 -15.64 15.61
N ASP A 159 -39.00 -15.79 16.14
CA ASP A 159 -37.83 -16.15 15.34
C ASP A 159 -38.00 -17.48 14.60
N MET A 160 -37.59 -17.49 13.34
CA MET A 160 -37.66 -18.66 12.46
C MET A 160 -36.33 -18.96 11.79
N SER A 161 -36.13 -20.16 11.25
CA SER A 161 -34.89 -20.51 10.54
C SER A 161 -35.10 -20.62 9.03
N LEU A 162 -34.22 -20.03 8.24
CA LEU A 162 -34.05 -20.37 6.82
C LEU A 162 -32.75 -21.14 6.66
N VAL A 163 -32.84 -22.42 6.32
CA VAL A 163 -31.69 -23.31 6.17
C VAL A 163 -31.50 -23.65 4.70
N LEU A 164 -30.32 -23.34 4.17
CA LEU A 164 -29.88 -23.73 2.84
C LEU A 164 -28.96 -24.95 2.97
N HIS A 165 -29.35 -26.05 2.34
CA HIS A 165 -28.49 -27.23 2.26
C HIS A 165 -27.35 -27.04 1.26
N ALA A 166 -26.28 -27.83 1.41
CA ALA A 166 -25.18 -27.83 0.45
C ALA A 166 -25.72 -28.04 -0.98
N SER A 167 -25.19 -27.25 -1.91
CA SER A 167 -25.60 -27.25 -3.33
C SER A 167 -27.07 -26.87 -3.59
N SER A 168 -27.79 -26.30 -2.61
CA SER A 168 -29.09 -25.69 -2.86
C SER A 168 -28.96 -24.24 -3.30
N THR A 169 -29.97 -23.76 -4.01
CA THR A 169 -30.12 -22.40 -4.50
C THR A 169 -31.47 -21.85 -4.03
N ALA A 170 -31.45 -20.77 -3.27
CA ALA A 170 -32.64 -19.98 -2.95
C ALA A 170 -32.60 -18.69 -3.78
N ARG A 171 -33.47 -18.60 -4.79
CA ARG A 171 -33.52 -17.49 -5.74
C ARG A 171 -34.66 -16.55 -5.42
N PHE A 172 -34.35 -15.37 -4.94
CA PHE A 172 -35.30 -14.28 -4.77
C PHE A 172 -35.41 -13.50 -6.08
N THR A 173 -36.54 -13.66 -6.77
CA THR A 173 -36.74 -13.13 -8.13
C THR A 173 -37.29 -11.71 -8.16
N GLY A 174 -37.98 -11.27 -7.12
CA GLY A 174 -38.57 -9.94 -7.06
C GLY A 174 -39.26 -9.63 -5.72
N GLY A 175 -39.53 -8.34 -5.51
CA GLY A 175 -40.31 -7.81 -4.39
C GLY A 175 -39.54 -7.68 -3.09
N HIS A 176 -40.28 -7.43 -2.00
CA HIS A 176 -39.72 -7.08 -0.69
C HIS A 176 -39.63 -8.28 0.23
N VAL A 177 -38.42 -8.55 0.72
CA VAL A 177 -38.11 -9.54 1.74
C VAL A 177 -37.55 -8.82 2.96
N THR A 178 -38.11 -9.10 4.13
CA THR A 178 -37.68 -8.48 5.40
C THR A 178 -37.15 -9.53 6.36
N TYR A 179 -35.94 -9.30 6.89
CA TYR A 179 -35.39 -10.07 8.00
C TYR A 179 -35.73 -9.36 9.31
N ASN A 180 -36.81 -9.77 9.97
CA ASN A 180 -37.27 -9.19 11.23
C ASN A 180 -37.16 -10.21 12.36
N MET A 181 -35.97 -10.78 12.55
CA MET A 181 -35.68 -11.73 13.62
C MET A 181 -34.81 -11.07 14.69
N SER A 182 -34.99 -11.46 15.95
CA SER A 182 -34.20 -10.96 17.08
C SER A 182 -32.77 -11.54 17.10
N ARG A 183 -32.61 -12.79 16.67
CA ARG A 183 -31.31 -13.42 16.44
C ARG A 183 -30.65 -12.93 15.15
N ASN A 184 -29.33 -12.96 15.09
CA ASN A 184 -28.59 -12.53 13.90
C ASN A 184 -28.28 -13.65 12.89
N ASN A 185 -28.40 -14.92 13.28
CA ASN A 185 -28.05 -16.06 12.43
C ASN A 185 -29.27 -16.80 11.89
N GLY A 186 -30.36 -16.10 11.59
CA GLY A 186 -31.62 -16.70 11.18
C GLY A 186 -31.59 -17.38 9.81
N ILE A 187 -30.69 -16.94 8.93
CA ILE A 187 -30.39 -17.55 7.64
C ILE A 187 -29.08 -18.34 7.79
N ARG A 188 -29.11 -19.63 7.49
CA ARG A 188 -28.04 -20.57 7.83
C ARG A 188 -27.67 -21.43 6.63
N SER A 189 -26.37 -21.59 6.44
CA SER A 189 -25.76 -22.62 5.61
C SER A 189 -24.63 -23.29 6.39
N LYS A 190 -24.16 -24.43 5.90
CA LYS A 190 -22.93 -25.09 6.38
C LYS A 190 -21.90 -25.27 5.26
N SER A 191 -22.13 -24.62 4.12
CA SER A 191 -21.29 -24.78 2.94
C SER A 191 -21.46 -23.61 1.99
N THR A 192 -20.34 -23.08 1.50
CA THR A 192 -20.31 -22.06 0.45
C THR A 192 -20.88 -22.55 -0.88
N THR A 193 -21.16 -23.85 -1.06
CA THR A 193 -21.88 -24.36 -2.24
C THR A 193 -23.38 -24.09 -2.20
N ALA A 194 -23.94 -23.77 -1.03
CA ALA A 194 -25.29 -23.23 -0.95
C ALA A 194 -25.29 -21.79 -1.48
N GLN A 195 -26.32 -21.44 -2.25
CA GLN A 195 -26.42 -20.16 -2.93
C GLN A 195 -27.72 -19.44 -2.55
N MET A 196 -27.58 -18.17 -2.18
CA MET A 196 -28.69 -17.22 -2.14
C MET A 196 -28.53 -16.26 -3.31
N ILE A 197 -29.52 -16.22 -4.20
CA ILE A 197 -29.52 -15.33 -5.37
C ILE A 197 -30.51 -14.21 -5.13
N ARG A 198 -30.04 -12.96 -5.23
CA ARG A 198 -30.84 -11.75 -5.18
C ARG A 198 -30.93 -11.14 -6.58
N SER A 199 -32.00 -11.49 -7.30
CA SER A 199 -32.20 -11.08 -8.69
C SER A 199 -32.59 -9.61 -8.81
N ALA A 200 -32.51 -9.05 -10.02
CA ALA A 200 -32.96 -7.70 -10.31
C ALA A 200 -34.40 -7.47 -9.83
N GLY A 201 -34.65 -6.39 -9.09
CA GLY A 201 -35.97 -6.08 -8.54
C GLY A 201 -36.31 -6.75 -7.20
N SER A 202 -35.43 -7.62 -6.66
CA SER A 202 -35.53 -8.08 -5.27
C SER A 202 -34.96 -7.03 -4.31
N ILE A 203 -35.68 -6.75 -3.23
CA ILE A 203 -35.33 -5.77 -2.20
C ILE A 203 -35.28 -6.48 -0.86
N PHE A 204 -34.11 -6.43 -0.21
CA PHE A 204 -33.90 -6.98 1.13
C PHE A 204 -33.85 -5.85 2.14
N TYR A 205 -34.73 -5.88 3.14
CA TYR A 205 -34.76 -4.94 4.26
C TYR A 205 -34.34 -5.64 5.55
N LEU A 206 -33.38 -5.05 6.26
CA LEU A 206 -32.80 -5.56 7.51
C LEU A 206 -33.06 -4.57 8.66
N PRO A 207 -34.20 -4.66 9.36
CA PRO A 207 -34.47 -3.97 10.63
C PRO A 207 -33.75 -4.60 11.84
N ALA A 208 -33.01 -5.68 11.63
CA ALA A 208 -32.24 -6.39 12.64
C ALA A 208 -30.83 -6.73 12.13
N ASP A 209 -29.93 -7.08 13.05
CA ASP A 209 -28.59 -7.55 12.69
C ASP A 209 -28.69 -8.91 11.99
N LEU A 210 -27.88 -9.11 10.96
CA LEU A 210 -27.83 -10.36 10.19
C LEU A 210 -26.38 -10.79 9.97
N ASP A 211 -26.07 -12.03 10.31
CA ASP A 211 -24.81 -12.70 10.05
C ASP A 211 -25.03 -13.80 8.99
N LEU A 212 -24.40 -13.63 7.83
CA LEU A 212 -24.40 -14.60 6.76
C LEU A 212 -23.07 -15.36 6.78
N ALA A 213 -23.13 -16.62 7.24
CA ALA A 213 -21.98 -17.49 7.34
C ALA A 213 -22.04 -18.66 6.36
N ASP A 214 -20.86 -19.03 5.82
CA ASP A 214 -20.66 -20.24 5.00
C ASP A 214 -21.65 -20.36 3.84
N LEU A 215 -21.84 -19.29 3.06
CA LEU A 215 -22.85 -19.18 2.00
C LEU A 215 -22.30 -18.41 0.79
N THR A 216 -22.74 -18.77 -0.42
CA THR A 216 -22.58 -17.91 -1.60
C THR A 216 -23.77 -16.96 -1.73
N ILE A 217 -23.51 -15.66 -1.86
CA ILE A 217 -24.50 -14.63 -2.14
C ILE A 217 -24.22 -14.09 -3.55
N ASP A 218 -25.14 -14.33 -4.46
CA ASP A 218 -25.10 -13.82 -5.83
C ASP A 218 -26.09 -12.66 -5.93
N VAL A 219 -25.58 -11.47 -6.24
CA VAL A 219 -26.35 -10.23 -6.18
C VAL A 219 -26.32 -9.56 -7.54
N SER A 220 -27.52 -9.30 -8.08
CA SER A 220 -27.67 -8.42 -9.23
C SER A 220 -27.39 -6.96 -8.82
N PRO A 221 -26.76 -6.14 -9.66
CA PRO A 221 -26.59 -4.70 -9.41
C PRO A 221 -27.91 -3.94 -9.27
N TYR A 222 -29.03 -4.54 -9.70
CA TYR A 222 -30.38 -3.99 -9.58
C TYR A 222 -31.17 -4.57 -8.39
N SER A 223 -30.53 -5.30 -7.48
CA SER A 223 -31.11 -5.68 -6.19
C SER A 223 -30.72 -4.68 -5.10
N ALA A 224 -31.70 -4.17 -4.36
CA ALA A 224 -31.44 -3.25 -3.25
C ALA A 224 -31.26 -4.02 -1.93
N LEU A 225 -30.27 -3.60 -1.14
CA LEU A 225 -30.12 -3.97 0.27
C LEU A 225 -30.33 -2.71 1.11
N ILE A 226 -31.28 -2.75 2.03
CA ILE A 226 -31.59 -1.66 2.95
C ILE A 226 -31.32 -2.17 4.37
N VAL A 227 -30.27 -1.65 5.00
CA VAL A 227 -29.95 -1.94 6.40
C VAL A 227 -30.41 -0.76 7.24
N GLU A 228 -31.24 -1.00 8.25
CA GLU A 228 -31.77 0.06 9.10
C GLU A 228 -30.63 0.71 9.91
N PRO A 229 -30.67 2.04 10.17
CA PRO A 229 -29.62 2.71 10.94
C PRO A 229 -29.34 2.04 12.27
N GLY A 230 -28.05 1.77 12.54
CA GLY A 230 -27.59 1.09 13.75
C GLY A 230 -27.62 -0.45 13.67
N LYS A 231 -28.14 -1.02 12.58
CA LYS A 231 -28.09 -2.46 12.30
C LYS A 231 -26.90 -2.83 11.43
N LYS A 232 -26.50 -4.10 11.49
CA LYS A 232 -25.30 -4.62 10.82
C LYS A 232 -25.61 -5.83 9.95
N LEU A 233 -24.93 -5.90 8.82
CA LEU A 233 -24.80 -7.13 8.03
C LEU A 233 -23.36 -7.62 8.13
N THR A 234 -23.16 -8.83 8.65
CA THR A 234 -21.85 -9.45 8.75
C THR A 234 -21.75 -10.60 7.77
N TYR A 235 -20.63 -10.68 7.06
CA TYR A 235 -20.22 -11.84 6.29
C TYR A 235 -19.16 -12.60 7.08
N SER A 236 -19.32 -13.91 7.18
CA SER A 236 -18.36 -14.81 7.85
C SER A 236 -18.06 -15.98 6.93
N ASN A 237 -16.87 -16.00 6.31
CA ASN A 237 -16.54 -17.01 5.30
C ASN A 237 -17.60 -17.07 4.18
N ALA A 238 -18.07 -15.91 3.72
CA ALA A 238 -19.07 -15.81 2.67
C ALA A 238 -18.41 -15.57 1.31
N ARG A 239 -18.97 -16.15 0.26
CA ARG A 239 -18.60 -15.86 -1.14
C ARG A 239 -19.62 -14.90 -1.72
N VAL A 240 -19.22 -13.73 -2.16
CA VAL A 240 -20.09 -12.74 -2.80
C VAL A 240 -19.74 -12.63 -4.27
N VAL A 241 -20.75 -12.81 -5.12
CA VAL A 241 -20.63 -12.68 -6.58
C VAL A 241 -21.51 -11.50 -7.02
N ASN A 242 -20.93 -10.60 -7.80
CA ASN A 242 -21.65 -9.49 -8.42
C ASN A 242 -21.24 -9.41 -9.90
N ASP A 243 -22.11 -9.88 -10.78
CA ASP A 243 -21.85 -10.06 -12.21
C ASP A 243 -20.57 -10.89 -12.51
N GLN A 244 -19.44 -10.22 -12.74
CA GLN A 244 -18.15 -10.86 -13.03
C GLN A 244 -17.15 -10.78 -11.86
N ASP A 245 -17.46 -9.98 -10.84
CA ASP A 245 -16.61 -9.78 -9.68
C ASP A 245 -16.91 -10.82 -8.60
N GLU A 246 -15.88 -11.29 -7.92
CA GLU A 246 -16.00 -12.36 -6.95
C GLU A 246 -15.09 -12.13 -5.73
N PHE A 247 -15.71 -12.14 -4.56
CA PHE A 247 -15.10 -11.79 -3.29
C PHE A 247 -15.36 -12.86 -2.24
N TYR A 248 -14.35 -13.20 -1.43
CA TYR A 248 -14.49 -14.01 -0.23
C TYR A 248 -14.30 -13.12 1.00
N LEU A 249 -15.32 -13.07 1.85
CA LEU A 249 -15.48 -12.02 2.84
C LEU A 249 -15.66 -12.58 4.26
N THR A 250 -14.91 -12.00 5.18
CA THR A 250 -15.11 -12.05 6.62
C THR A 250 -15.05 -10.62 7.16
N THR A 251 -16.18 -9.93 7.21
CA THR A 251 -16.25 -8.46 7.38
C THR A 251 -17.68 -8.01 7.70
N THR A 252 -17.82 -6.80 8.24
CA THR A 252 -19.13 -6.20 8.54
C THR A 252 -19.40 -5.03 7.60
N TRP A 253 -20.61 -4.92 7.07
CA TRP A 253 -21.09 -3.70 6.44
C TRP A 253 -21.30 -2.62 7.50
N TYR A 254 -20.50 -1.57 7.41
CA TYR A 254 -20.60 -0.43 8.32
C TYR A 254 -21.67 0.56 7.86
N ASN A 255 -21.75 0.78 6.55
CA ASN A 255 -22.82 1.51 5.88
C ASN A 255 -22.89 1.07 4.41
N PHE A 256 -23.75 1.70 3.62
CA PHE A 256 -23.99 1.32 2.22
C PHE A 256 -22.74 1.38 1.31
N TYR A 257 -21.73 2.18 1.66
CA TYR A 257 -20.53 2.38 0.86
C TYR A 257 -19.24 1.92 1.56
N THR A 258 -19.33 1.41 2.80
CA THR A 258 -18.15 1.11 3.64
C THR A 258 -18.26 -0.24 4.32
N MET A 259 -17.21 -1.04 4.15
CA MET A 259 -16.98 -2.29 4.86
C MET A 259 -15.99 -2.06 6.01
N LEU A 260 -16.20 -2.74 7.12
CA LEU A 260 -15.41 -2.66 8.34
C LEU A 260 -14.66 -3.98 8.55
N LEU A 261 -13.35 -3.87 8.71
CA LEU A 261 -12.46 -4.91 9.20
C LEU A 261 -12.14 -4.59 10.67
N ALA A 262 -12.88 -5.20 11.60
CA ALA A 262 -12.84 -4.91 13.04
C ALA A 262 -11.89 -5.84 13.82
N GLY A 263 -10.83 -6.32 13.17
CA GLY A 263 -9.89 -7.30 13.70
C GLY A 263 -10.14 -8.69 13.11
N ASN A 264 -9.06 -9.37 12.69
CA ASN A 264 -9.11 -10.66 11.98
C ASN A 264 -10.01 -10.68 10.73
N GLY A 265 -10.41 -9.50 10.23
CA GLY A 265 -11.25 -9.37 9.05
C GLY A 265 -10.50 -9.76 7.78
N VAL A 266 -11.21 -10.28 6.78
CA VAL A 266 -10.63 -10.76 5.53
C VAL A 266 -11.45 -10.29 4.36
N ILE A 267 -10.77 -9.72 3.37
CA ILE A 267 -11.32 -9.50 2.03
C ILE A 267 -10.37 -10.14 1.06
N ASN A 268 -10.80 -11.20 0.39
CA ASN A 268 -10.04 -11.86 -0.66
C ASN A 268 -10.72 -11.65 -2.01
N LEU A 269 -10.00 -10.98 -2.91
CA LEU A 269 -10.44 -10.56 -4.24
C LEU A 269 -10.02 -11.60 -5.26
N SER A 270 -10.87 -12.59 -5.49
CA SER A 270 -10.58 -13.63 -6.49
C SER A 270 -10.67 -13.12 -7.92
N ASN A 271 -11.54 -12.14 -8.19
CA ASN A 271 -11.62 -11.42 -9.45
C ASN A 271 -12.27 -10.04 -9.26
N GLY A 272 -11.98 -9.10 -10.16
CA GLY A 272 -12.71 -7.84 -10.24
C GLY A 272 -12.07 -6.67 -9.51
N THR A 273 -12.87 -5.63 -9.24
CA THR A 273 -12.45 -4.44 -8.47
C THR A 273 -13.45 -4.19 -7.36
N LEU A 274 -13.01 -4.13 -6.10
CA LEU A 274 -13.90 -3.75 -5.00
C LEU A 274 -14.05 -2.22 -4.95
N PRO A 275 -15.25 -1.66 -5.23
CA PRO A 275 -15.44 -0.21 -5.26
C PRO A 275 -15.72 0.38 -3.87
N LEU A 276 -16.06 -0.46 -2.89
CA LEU A 276 -16.46 -0.04 -1.55
C LEU A 276 -15.27 0.44 -0.72
N TYR A 277 -15.50 1.42 0.14
CA TYR A 277 -14.50 1.92 1.09
C TYR A 277 -14.25 0.90 2.20
N LEU A 278 -13.02 0.86 2.71
CA LEU A 278 -12.61 -0.01 3.80
C LEU A 278 -12.24 0.84 5.02
N LEU A 279 -12.88 0.55 6.16
CA LEU A 279 -12.46 1.02 7.47
C LEU A 279 -11.77 -0.13 8.21
N VAL A 280 -10.53 0.07 8.62
CA VAL A 280 -9.70 -0.95 9.29
C VAL A 280 -9.51 -0.55 10.75
N GLN A 281 -9.85 -1.47 11.67
CA GLN A 281 -9.72 -1.31 13.12
C GLN A 281 -9.06 -2.56 13.71
N GLY A 282 -8.22 -2.37 14.72
CA GLY A 282 -7.52 -3.46 15.39
C GLY A 282 -6.56 -4.22 14.48
N VAL A 283 -6.22 -5.44 14.88
CA VAL A 283 -5.12 -6.23 14.30
C VAL A 283 -5.60 -7.47 13.54
N GLY A 284 -4.72 -8.07 12.73
CA GLY A 284 -5.00 -9.31 12.01
C GLY A 284 -5.90 -9.18 10.79
N ASN A 285 -6.21 -7.95 10.37
CA ASN A 285 -7.00 -7.69 9.17
C ASN A 285 -6.18 -7.95 7.91
N ARG A 286 -6.81 -8.55 6.89
CA ARG A 286 -6.14 -8.97 5.66
C ARG A 286 -6.92 -8.56 4.42
N LEU A 287 -6.18 -8.01 3.47
CA LEU A 287 -6.63 -7.73 2.11
C LEU A 287 -5.80 -8.59 1.16
N GLU A 288 -6.46 -9.51 0.47
CA GLU A 288 -5.80 -10.60 -0.27
C GLU A 288 -6.34 -10.70 -1.70
N GLY A 289 -5.60 -11.38 -2.59
CA GLY A 289 -6.09 -11.85 -3.88
C GLY A 289 -5.53 -11.10 -5.10
N VAL A 290 -6.17 -11.27 -6.25
CA VAL A 290 -5.68 -10.79 -7.56
C VAL A 290 -6.46 -9.60 -8.13
N GLY A 291 -7.61 -9.25 -7.54
CA GLY A 291 -8.41 -8.11 -7.94
C GLY A 291 -7.83 -6.75 -7.53
N ASN A 292 -8.50 -5.66 -7.91
CA ASN A 292 -8.09 -4.30 -7.54
C ASN A 292 -8.94 -3.75 -6.39
N ILE A 293 -8.41 -2.74 -5.68
CA ILE A 293 -9.20 -1.93 -4.75
C ILE A 293 -9.47 -0.56 -5.37
N GLY A 294 -10.75 -0.29 -5.64
CA GLY A 294 -11.25 1.00 -6.14
C GLY A 294 -11.67 1.96 -5.03
N GLY A 295 -12.05 1.44 -3.86
CA GLY A 295 -12.45 2.24 -2.70
C GLY A 295 -11.27 2.77 -1.87
N LEU A 296 -11.51 3.83 -1.10
CA LEU A 296 -10.54 4.34 -0.14
C LEU A 296 -10.34 3.35 1.02
N ILE A 297 -9.09 3.12 1.43
CA ILE A 297 -8.76 2.37 2.64
C ILE A 297 -8.38 3.37 3.73
N THR A 298 -9.04 3.26 4.89
CA THR A 298 -8.77 4.10 6.08
C THR A 298 -8.49 3.21 7.28
N LEU A 299 -7.29 3.29 7.83
CA LEU A 299 -6.96 2.75 9.14
C LEU A 299 -7.48 3.73 10.20
N ALA A 300 -8.12 3.23 11.24
CA ALA A 300 -8.83 4.09 12.19
C ALA A 300 -7.90 4.92 13.09
N ASN A 301 -6.73 4.38 13.43
CA ASN A 301 -5.75 4.96 14.36
C ASN A 301 -4.41 4.21 14.28
N SER A 302 -3.48 4.56 15.18
CA SER A 302 -2.16 3.95 15.32
C SER A 302 -2.16 2.47 15.69
N ASP A 303 -3.24 1.95 16.24
CA ASP A 303 -3.35 0.55 16.67
C ASP A 303 -3.97 -0.34 15.58
N ALA A 304 -4.34 0.24 14.43
CA ALA A 304 -4.92 -0.49 13.31
C ALA A 304 -3.81 -1.08 12.43
N GLU A 305 -3.96 -2.35 12.05
CA GLU A 305 -3.04 -3.06 11.18
C GLU A 305 -3.77 -3.68 9.99
N LEU A 306 -3.16 -3.59 8.80
CA LEU A 306 -3.61 -4.23 7.57
C LEU A 306 -2.46 -5.03 6.94
N LEU A 307 -2.65 -6.34 6.80
CA LEU A 307 -1.82 -7.16 5.92
C LEU A 307 -2.34 -7.02 4.49
N CYS A 308 -1.50 -6.53 3.59
CA CYS A 308 -1.77 -6.41 2.17
C CYS A 308 -1.05 -7.54 1.42
N ASP A 309 -1.85 -8.52 0.99
CA ASP A 309 -1.45 -9.63 0.13
C ASP A 309 -2.20 -9.51 -1.22
N LEU A 310 -2.04 -8.37 -1.89
CA LEU A 310 -2.75 -8.05 -3.13
C LEU A 310 -1.82 -8.10 -4.35
N SER A 311 -2.13 -8.93 -5.37
CA SER A 311 -1.40 -8.97 -6.64
C SER A 311 -1.91 -7.93 -7.64
N GLY A 312 -3.14 -7.45 -7.44
CA GLY A 312 -3.72 -6.33 -8.18
C GLY A 312 -3.17 -4.98 -7.74
N SER A 313 -3.90 -3.91 -8.07
CA SER A 313 -3.47 -2.54 -7.77
C SER A 313 -4.40 -1.84 -6.77
N LEU A 314 -3.82 -0.95 -5.97
CA LEU A 314 -4.57 0.04 -5.22
C LEU A 314 -4.85 1.24 -6.11
N LEU A 315 -6.12 1.57 -6.35
CA LEU A 315 -6.52 2.66 -7.24
C LEU A 315 -6.80 3.98 -6.48
N LYS A 316 -6.69 3.96 -5.15
CA LYS A 316 -6.83 5.11 -4.25
C LYS A 316 -5.79 5.03 -3.13
N SER A 317 -5.37 6.20 -2.64
CA SER A 317 -4.43 6.33 -1.52
C SER A 317 -4.95 5.63 -0.26
N ILE A 318 -4.05 5.17 0.60
CA ILE A 318 -4.41 4.63 1.92
C ILE A 318 -4.26 5.75 2.95
N SER A 319 -5.29 5.98 3.78
CA SER A 319 -5.17 6.84 4.97
C SER A 319 -4.77 5.98 6.17
N MET A 320 -3.49 6.02 6.54
CA MET A 320 -2.93 5.15 7.59
C MET A 320 -3.19 5.66 9.01
N ASN A 321 -3.34 6.96 9.22
CA ASN A 321 -3.65 7.57 10.53
C ASN A 321 -2.76 7.07 11.68
N GLY A 322 -1.46 6.91 11.40
CA GLY A 322 -0.45 6.40 12.31
C GLY A 322 -0.35 4.86 12.39
N GLY A 323 -1.26 4.13 11.74
CA GLY A 323 -1.31 2.67 11.76
C GLY A 323 -0.27 1.98 10.88
N ILE A 324 -0.42 0.67 10.71
CA ILE A 324 0.57 -0.20 10.06
C ILE A 324 -0.02 -0.89 8.83
N VAL A 325 0.66 -0.78 7.68
CA VAL A 325 0.41 -1.62 6.51
C VAL A 325 1.59 -2.58 6.32
N SER A 326 1.35 -3.88 6.33
CA SER A 326 2.38 -4.90 6.11
C SER A 326 2.16 -5.59 4.76
N LEU A 327 3.21 -5.76 3.97
CA LEU A 327 3.15 -6.43 2.68
C LEU A 327 3.45 -7.93 2.81
N ASN A 328 2.67 -8.75 2.09
CA ASN A 328 2.95 -10.18 1.90
C ASN A 328 3.27 -10.54 0.43
N GLN A 329 3.24 -9.53 -0.45
CA GLN A 329 3.68 -9.60 -1.83
C GLN A 329 3.97 -8.20 -2.38
N ASN A 330 4.53 -8.13 -3.58
CA ASN A 330 4.82 -6.85 -4.25
C ASN A 330 3.53 -6.08 -4.53
N LEU A 331 3.51 -4.79 -4.18
CA LEU A 331 2.34 -3.93 -4.28
C LEU A 331 2.46 -2.93 -5.43
N LYS A 332 1.38 -2.78 -6.20
CA LYS A 332 1.27 -1.76 -7.24
C LYS A 332 0.31 -0.65 -6.81
N LEU A 333 0.80 0.58 -6.83
CA LEU A 333 0.01 1.78 -6.63
C LEU A 333 -0.45 2.32 -7.98
N GLY A 334 -1.72 2.70 -8.08
CA GLY A 334 -2.28 3.39 -9.22
C GLY A 334 -1.74 4.82 -9.37
N ASN A 335 -2.17 5.51 -10.42
CA ASN A 335 -1.76 6.88 -10.71
C ASN A 335 -2.11 7.84 -9.55
N GLY A 336 -1.11 8.54 -9.01
CA GLY A 336 -1.27 9.50 -7.91
C GLY A 336 -1.59 8.88 -6.56
N VAL A 337 -1.51 7.54 -6.44
CA VAL A 337 -1.80 6.82 -5.20
C VAL A 337 -0.58 6.84 -4.29
N VAL A 338 -0.81 7.18 -3.01
CA VAL A 338 0.23 7.30 -1.97
C VAL A 338 -0.23 6.64 -0.66
N PHE A 339 0.69 6.43 0.27
CA PHE A 339 0.33 6.24 1.68
C PHE A 339 0.24 7.63 2.35
N ALA A 340 -0.91 7.94 2.93
CA ALA A 340 -1.24 9.20 3.55
C ALA A 340 -1.58 9.00 5.04
N GLY A 341 -1.71 10.09 5.80
CA GLY A 341 -2.07 10.07 7.23
C GLY A 341 -0.94 9.62 8.18
N GLY A 342 0.24 9.34 7.64
CA GLY A 342 1.43 8.92 8.37
C GLY A 342 1.32 7.52 8.99
N GLY A 343 2.45 6.89 9.30
CA GLY A 343 2.49 5.55 9.89
C GLY A 343 3.60 4.68 9.32
N THR A 344 3.46 3.38 9.50
CA THR A 344 4.50 2.40 9.16
C THR A 344 4.08 1.54 7.99
N VAL A 345 4.98 1.36 7.02
CA VAL A 345 4.85 0.36 5.96
C VAL A 345 5.93 -0.69 6.13
N ASN A 346 5.52 -1.90 6.52
CA ASN A 346 6.40 -3.07 6.59
C ASN A 346 6.44 -3.73 5.21
N MET A 347 7.47 -3.43 4.45
CA MET A 347 7.71 -4.02 3.13
C MET A 347 8.22 -5.46 3.23
N ASN A 348 8.80 -5.87 4.36
CA ASN A 348 9.49 -7.15 4.50
C ASN A 348 10.54 -7.28 3.36
N THR A 349 10.40 -8.25 2.47
CA THR A 349 11.25 -8.42 1.28
C THR A 349 10.53 -8.05 -0.02
N PHE A 350 9.41 -7.33 0.06
CA PHE A 350 8.53 -7.05 -1.07
C PHE A 350 8.68 -5.62 -1.58
N ASP A 351 8.44 -5.45 -2.87
CA ASP A 351 8.61 -4.19 -3.56
C ASP A 351 7.30 -3.40 -3.65
N ILE A 352 7.43 -2.08 -3.76
CA ILE A 352 6.33 -1.16 -4.07
C ILE A 352 6.63 -0.47 -5.40
N ALA A 353 5.69 -0.52 -6.35
CA ALA A 353 5.74 0.28 -7.56
C ALA A 353 4.72 1.42 -7.48
N THR A 354 5.20 2.66 -7.58
CA THR A 354 4.34 3.86 -7.65
C THR A 354 3.62 3.96 -8.99
N GLY A 355 2.59 4.81 -9.08
CA GLY A 355 1.87 5.08 -10.33
C GLY A 355 2.67 5.90 -11.35
N ASN A 356 2.13 6.02 -12.56
CA ASN A 356 2.80 6.66 -13.70
C ASN A 356 2.54 8.18 -13.79
N THR A 357 2.04 8.80 -12.73
CA THR A 357 1.76 10.24 -12.66
C THR A 357 2.36 10.81 -11.40
N ASP A 358 2.94 12.00 -11.53
CA ASP A 358 3.63 12.68 -10.42
C ASP A 358 2.79 12.68 -9.14
N ALA A 359 3.45 12.41 -8.01
CA ALA A 359 2.80 12.25 -6.71
C ALA A 359 3.48 13.10 -5.64
N ALA A 360 2.67 13.70 -4.76
CA ALA A 360 3.13 14.44 -3.59
C ALA A 360 2.83 13.66 -2.32
N TRP A 361 3.85 13.49 -1.47
CA TRP A 361 3.77 12.77 -0.21
C TRP A 361 3.95 13.75 0.94
N SER A 362 2.87 14.00 1.67
CA SER A 362 2.80 15.07 2.68
C SER A 362 2.74 14.55 4.12
N ASN A 363 3.09 13.28 4.35
CA ASN A 363 3.02 12.67 5.66
C ASN A 363 4.30 11.87 5.94
N ASP A 364 4.66 11.77 7.22
CA ASP A 364 5.81 10.99 7.64
C ASP A 364 5.54 9.49 7.45
N ILE A 365 6.41 8.81 6.72
CA ILE A 365 6.31 7.37 6.48
C ILE A 365 7.55 6.66 7.02
N TRP A 366 7.32 5.66 7.86
CA TRP A 366 8.36 4.75 8.33
C TRP A 366 8.37 3.48 7.49
N TRP A 367 9.43 3.29 6.71
CA TRP A 367 9.63 2.15 5.82
C TRP A 367 10.50 1.09 6.52
N ASN A 368 9.93 -0.08 6.77
CA ASN A 368 10.68 -1.24 7.28
C ASN A 368 10.88 -2.26 6.16
N GLY A 369 12.12 -2.56 5.80
CA GLY A 369 12.42 -3.51 4.72
C GLY A 369 13.75 -4.25 4.86
N THR A 370 13.82 -5.40 4.21
CA THR A 370 15.00 -6.26 4.07
C THR A 370 15.17 -6.57 2.60
N ASP A 371 16.06 -5.82 1.94
CA ASP A 371 16.28 -5.82 0.49
C ASP A 371 15.04 -5.40 -0.33
N ALA A 372 14.13 -4.63 0.27
CA ALA A 372 12.90 -4.15 -0.37
C ALA A 372 13.13 -2.90 -1.22
N VAL A 373 12.39 -2.78 -2.33
CA VAL A 373 12.54 -1.68 -3.29
C VAL A 373 11.26 -0.86 -3.46
N ILE A 374 11.39 0.46 -3.37
CA ILE A 374 10.38 1.42 -3.82
C ILE A 374 10.75 1.90 -5.23
N SER A 375 9.99 1.51 -6.24
CA SER A 375 10.17 1.94 -7.63
C SER A 375 9.33 3.17 -7.96
N LEU A 376 10.00 4.25 -8.34
CA LEU A 376 9.39 5.48 -8.84
C LEU A 376 9.10 5.30 -10.32
N ASN A 377 7.83 5.42 -10.73
CA ASN A 377 7.39 5.38 -12.13
C ASN A 377 6.97 6.77 -12.65
N SER A 378 7.21 7.81 -11.85
CA SER A 378 6.96 9.22 -12.12
C SER A 378 7.72 10.06 -11.10
N ASN A 379 7.66 11.39 -11.20
CA ASN A 379 8.33 12.24 -10.22
C ASN A 379 7.61 12.17 -8.86
N VAL A 380 8.38 12.22 -7.79
CA VAL A 380 7.85 12.23 -6.42
C VAL A 380 8.31 13.49 -5.71
N SER A 381 7.39 14.15 -5.01
CA SER A 381 7.72 15.28 -4.13
C SER A 381 7.41 14.93 -2.68
N LEU A 382 8.38 15.11 -1.78
CA LEU A 382 8.21 14.90 -0.35
C LEU A 382 7.96 16.25 0.34
N ALA A 383 6.89 16.36 1.11
CA ALA A 383 6.62 17.50 1.99
C ALA A 383 6.70 17.10 3.48
N SER A 384 7.23 15.91 3.76
CA SER A 384 7.43 15.32 5.09
C SER A 384 8.59 14.32 5.03
N THR A 385 8.85 13.60 6.12
CA THR A 385 9.99 12.69 6.26
C THR A 385 9.66 11.28 5.76
N TRP A 386 10.52 10.70 4.94
CA TRP A 386 10.61 9.26 4.76
C TRP A 386 11.75 8.70 5.59
N THR A 387 11.45 7.83 6.54
CA THR A 387 12.47 7.16 7.37
C THR A 387 12.61 5.71 6.95
N PHE A 388 13.83 5.26 6.67
CA PHE A 388 14.13 3.90 6.22
C PHE A 388 14.84 3.10 7.31
N ASN A 389 14.34 1.90 7.59
CA ASN A 389 14.89 0.97 8.54
C ASN A 389 15.12 -0.40 7.89
N GLY A 390 16.29 -0.99 8.14
CA GLY A 390 16.81 -2.17 7.45
C GLY A 390 17.49 -1.82 6.12
N THR A 391 17.52 -2.77 5.18
CA THR A 391 18.11 -2.54 3.85
C THR A 391 17.00 -2.23 2.86
N CYS A 392 16.95 -1.00 2.36
CA CYS A 392 15.94 -0.55 1.41
C CYS A 392 16.56 0.13 0.19
N ALA A 393 15.83 0.16 -0.92
CA ALA A 393 16.24 0.92 -2.10
C ALA A 393 15.11 1.80 -2.67
N VAL A 394 15.46 2.97 -3.18
CA VAL A 394 14.59 3.82 -4.00
C VAL A 394 15.10 3.81 -5.45
N LYS A 395 14.33 3.09 -6.27
CA LYS A 395 14.34 2.92 -7.73
C LYS A 395 13.88 4.14 -8.51
N GLY A 396 14.70 5.15 -8.77
CA GLY A 396 14.27 6.37 -9.47
C GLY A 396 13.89 6.18 -10.94
N LYS A 397 14.52 5.26 -11.66
CA LYS A 397 14.32 5.04 -13.12
C LYS A 397 14.48 6.30 -13.98
N GLY A 398 15.32 7.23 -13.53
CA GLY A 398 15.57 8.53 -14.17
C GLY A 398 14.57 9.62 -13.77
N HIS A 399 13.62 9.36 -12.87
CA HIS A 399 12.68 10.36 -12.37
C HIS A 399 13.28 11.23 -11.26
N THR A 400 12.62 12.36 -11.00
CA THR A 400 13.01 13.30 -9.96
C THR A 400 12.36 12.99 -8.62
N LEU A 401 13.15 12.99 -7.55
CA LEU A 401 12.70 13.06 -6.15
C LEU A 401 12.94 14.49 -5.62
N ARG A 402 11.87 15.24 -5.40
CA ARG A 402 11.93 16.64 -4.93
C ARG A 402 11.73 16.71 -3.43
N LEU A 403 12.65 17.33 -2.71
CA LEU A 403 12.47 17.64 -1.29
C LEU A 403 11.78 19.00 -1.15
N GLY A 404 10.57 19.02 -0.60
CA GLY A 404 9.87 20.25 -0.23
C GLY A 404 10.51 20.89 1.00
N SER A 405 9.95 22.01 1.49
CA SER A 405 10.50 22.74 2.64
C SER A 405 10.61 21.92 3.93
N LEU A 406 9.77 20.88 4.07
CA LEU A 406 9.79 19.92 5.17
C LEU A 406 10.08 18.49 4.69
N GLY A 407 10.42 18.34 3.40
CA GLY A 407 10.71 17.04 2.80
C GLY A 407 12.08 16.57 3.24
N SER A 408 12.16 15.34 3.75
CA SER A 408 13.43 14.75 4.17
C SER A 408 13.46 13.23 4.02
N ILE A 409 14.69 12.69 4.03
CA ILE A 409 15.00 11.27 4.02
C ILE A 409 15.90 10.99 5.21
N ALA A 410 15.48 10.09 6.09
CA ALA A 410 16.26 9.64 7.24
C ALA A 410 16.56 8.15 7.14
N VAL A 411 17.76 7.74 7.53
CA VAL A 411 18.17 6.32 7.60
C VAL A 411 18.37 5.93 9.06
N ALA A 412 17.62 4.94 9.53
CA ALA A 412 17.65 4.49 10.92
C ALA A 412 18.99 3.81 11.29
N PRO A 413 19.30 3.65 12.59
CA PRO A 413 20.46 2.87 13.04
C PRO A 413 20.56 1.49 12.38
N ASN A 414 21.78 1.03 12.14
CA ASN A 414 22.13 -0.26 11.54
C ASN A 414 21.40 -0.54 10.21
N SER A 415 21.05 0.51 9.46
CA SER A 415 20.29 0.44 8.22
C SER A 415 21.09 0.95 7.03
N GLN A 416 20.64 0.57 5.83
CA GLN A 416 21.24 1.00 4.57
C GLN A 416 20.15 1.43 3.60
N LEU A 417 20.32 2.61 3.01
CA LEU A 417 19.46 3.11 1.95
C LEU A 417 20.22 3.21 0.63
N ILE A 418 19.71 2.56 -0.40
CA ILE A 418 20.23 2.67 -1.77
C ILE A 418 19.34 3.63 -2.56
N LEU A 419 19.90 4.76 -2.96
CA LEU A 419 19.29 5.69 -3.90
C LEU A 419 19.88 5.40 -5.28
N GLN A 420 19.06 4.95 -6.23
CA GLN A 420 19.53 4.52 -7.55
C GLN A 420 18.78 5.19 -8.71
N ASP A 421 19.51 5.60 -9.74
CA ASP A 421 19.00 6.12 -11.01
C ASP A 421 17.99 7.26 -10.81
N LEU A 422 18.39 8.32 -10.10
CA LEU A 422 17.49 9.41 -9.71
C LEU A 422 18.14 10.80 -9.79
N TYR A 423 17.30 11.79 -10.03
CA TYR A 423 17.61 13.20 -9.80
C TYR A 423 16.99 13.61 -8.47
N ILE A 424 17.79 14.09 -7.52
CA ILE A 424 17.28 14.62 -6.26
C ILE A 424 17.42 16.14 -6.31
N GLU A 425 16.32 16.85 -6.08
CA GLU A 425 16.29 18.32 -6.09
C GLU A 425 16.01 18.87 -4.69
N ASN A 426 16.48 20.11 -4.47
CA ASN A 426 16.31 20.89 -3.25
C ASN A 426 16.97 20.26 -2.02
N ILE A 427 18.17 19.70 -2.20
CA ILE A 427 18.94 19.22 -1.06
C ILE A 427 19.50 20.43 -0.29
N ALA A 428 19.28 20.45 1.02
CA ALA A 428 19.63 21.56 1.91
C ALA A 428 19.60 21.12 3.38
N GLY A 429 20.33 21.84 4.25
CA GLY A 429 20.39 21.56 5.69
C GLY A 429 20.84 20.12 5.96
N HIS A 430 19.94 19.32 6.53
CA HIS A 430 20.15 17.90 6.84
C HIS A 430 19.02 17.03 6.28
N ASN A 431 18.39 17.44 5.17
CA ASN A 431 17.20 16.78 4.65
C ASN A 431 17.45 15.40 4.02
N ILE A 432 18.71 14.97 3.92
CA ILE A 432 19.08 13.57 3.72
C ILE A 432 20.08 13.23 4.81
N CYS A 433 19.77 12.32 5.73
CA CYS A 433 20.65 12.06 6.87
C CYS A 433 20.60 10.61 7.36
N CYS A 434 21.68 10.21 8.02
CA CYS A 434 21.74 9.02 8.85
C CYS A 434 21.41 9.40 10.31
N LEU A 435 20.61 8.60 11.00
CA LEU A 435 20.26 8.88 12.40
C LEU A 435 21.40 8.56 13.37
N ASP A 436 22.35 7.71 12.97
CA ASP A 436 23.62 7.48 13.66
C ASP A 436 24.72 6.98 12.71
N ASP A 437 25.92 6.80 13.25
CA ASP A 437 27.13 6.37 12.53
C ASP A 437 27.12 4.91 12.08
N THR A 438 26.15 4.10 12.52
CA THR A 438 26.05 2.69 12.12
C THR A 438 25.28 2.50 10.80
N SER A 439 24.75 3.58 10.24
CA SER A 439 23.94 3.58 9.03
C SER A 439 24.67 4.19 7.82
N SER A 440 24.23 3.81 6.61
CA SER A 440 24.87 4.21 5.36
C SER A 440 23.88 4.55 4.26
N ILE A 441 24.28 5.47 3.38
CA ILE A 441 23.56 5.83 2.15
C ILE A 441 24.42 5.48 0.95
N ILE A 442 23.87 4.69 0.03
CA ILE A 442 24.50 4.32 -1.23
C ILE A 442 23.86 5.11 -2.35
N LEU A 443 24.67 5.87 -3.08
CA LEU A 443 24.28 6.63 -4.27
C LEU A 443 24.77 5.88 -5.52
N LYS A 444 23.83 5.36 -6.32
CA LYS A 444 24.10 4.69 -7.61
C LYS A 444 23.53 5.48 -8.78
N ASN A 445 24.40 6.05 -9.62
CA ASN A 445 23.95 6.83 -10.78
C ASN A 445 22.96 7.94 -10.37
N VAL A 446 23.40 8.83 -9.48
CA VAL A 446 22.56 9.85 -8.84
C VAL A 446 23.02 11.24 -9.22
N HIS A 447 22.06 12.10 -9.51
CA HIS A 447 22.28 13.55 -9.58
C HIS A 447 21.75 14.20 -8.31
N TRP A 448 22.63 14.86 -7.57
CA TRP A 448 22.38 15.50 -6.28
C TRP A 448 22.36 17.01 -6.47
N GLY A 449 21.17 17.61 -6.45
CA GLY A 449 20.97 19.03 -6.74
C GLY A 449 20.75 19.90 -5.51
N GLN A 450 21.74 20.74 -5.20
CA GLN A 450 21.67 21.81 -4.20
C GLN A 450 21.39 23.18 -4.85
N HIS A 451 20.33 23.24 -5.65
CA HIS A 451 19.92 24.47 -6.32
C HIS A 451 18.74 25.12 -5.61
N PRO A 452 18.72 26.46 -5.52
CA PRO A 452 17.47 27.16 -5.28
C PRO A 452 16.52 26.97 -6.48
N PRO A 453 15.19 26.89 -6.26
CA PRO A 453 14.21 26.93 -7.33
C PRO A 453 14.42 28.14 -8.22
N ALA A 454 14.20 27.96 -9.53
CA ALA A 454 14.36 29.02 -10.52
C ALA A 454 13.66 30.33 -10.08
N GLY A 455 14.44 31.40 -9.91
CA GLY A 455 13.95 32.72 -9.50
C GLY A 455 14.21 33.10 -8.03
N GLN A 456 14.82 32.23 -7.21
CA GLN A 456 15.30 32.57 -5.87
C GLN A 456 16.81 32.84 -5.85
N SER A 457 17.23 33.91 -5.15
CA SER A 457 18.62 34.42 -5.15
C SER A 457 19.42 34.10 -3.88
N HIS A 458 18.79 33.46 -2.88
CA HIS A 458 19.44 33.17 -1.59
C HIS A 458 20.16 31.82 -1.63
N MET A 459 21.38 31.84 -2.18
CA MET A 459 22.20 30.65 -2.43
C MET A 459 22.65 29.93 -1.14
N GLN A 460 22.81 30.65 -0.02
CA GLN A 460 23.26 30.06 1.25
C GLN A 460 22.22 29.15 1.91
N ASP A 461 20.93 29.30 1.59
CA ASP A 461 19.84 28.52 2.17
C ASP A 461 19.84 27.05 1.70
N TYR A 462 20.66 26.72 0.70
CA TYR A 462 20.79 25.38 0.11
C TYR A 462 22.09 24.68 0.48
N SER A 463 22.87 25.24 1.42
CA SER A 463 24.01 24.52 2.00
C SER A 463 23.53 23.29 2.77
N TYR A 464 24.25 22.19 2.65
CA TYR A 464 23.93 20.89 3.22
C TYR A 464 25.10 20.38 4.07
N SER A 465 24.79 19.73 5.19
CA SER A 465 25.77 19.13 6.09
C SER A 465 25.48 17.65 6.32
N PHE A 466 26.47 16.81 6.02
CA PHE A 466 26.47 15.38 6.33
C PHE A 466 27.33 15.10 7.55
N THR A 467 26.69 14.90 8.70
CA THR A 467 27.34 14.85 10.02
C THR A 467 27.47 13.45 10.61
N THR A 468 26.71 12.48 10.12
CA THR A 468 26.58 11.14 10.71
C THR A 468 26.47 10.09 9.62
N GLY A 469 26.99 8.88 9.89
CA GLY A 469 26.96 7.77 8.94
C GLY A 469 27.93 7.93 7.78
N SER A 470 27.84 7.03 6.79
CA SER A 470 28.75 6.99 5.63
C SER A 470 28.01 7.10 4.29
N LEU A 471 28.71 7.61 3.27
CA LEU A 471 28.26 7.66 1.88
C LEU A 471 29.05 6.68 1.02
N GLN A 472 28.39 6.02 0.08
CA GLN A 472 29.04 5.21 -0.95
C GLN A 472 28.62 5.65 -2.34
N PHE A 473 29.59 5.96 -3.20
CA PHE A 473 29.36 6.48 -4.54
C PHE A 473 29.67 5.41 -5.58
N TYR A 474 28.66 5.03 -6.37
CA TYR A 474 28.76 4.02 -7.42
C TYR A 474 28.36 4.56 -8.78
N ASN A 475 29.03 4.07 -9.83
CA ASN A 475 28.93 4.58 -11.20
C ASN A 475 29.28 6.07 -11.21
N THR A 476 28.44 6.94 -11.78
CA THR A 476 28.64 8.38 -11.72
C THR A 476 27.67 9.00 -10.72
N VAL A 477 28.19 9.68 -9.71
CA VAL A 477 27.40 10.55 -8.83
C VAL A 477 27.83 11.98 -9.07
N THR A 478 26.88 12.84 -9.41
CA THR A 478 27.14 14.27 -9.65
C THR A 478 26.49 15.08 -8.54
N ILE A 479 27.24 15.98 -7.92
CA ILE A 479 26.77 16.95 -6.93
C ILE A 479 26.93 18.33 -7.56
N ASP A 480 25.84 19.08 -7.66
CA ASP A 480 25.84 20.40 -8.27
C ASP A 480 24.99 21.41 -7.48
N GLY A 481 25.12 22.67 -7.85
CA GLY A 481 24.45 23.79 -7.19
C GLY A 481 25.42 24.77 -6.57
N ALA A 482 25.07 26.06 -6.53
CA ALA A 482 25.95 27.09 -6.01
C ALA A 482 25.81 27.27 -4.49
N ALA A 483 26.04 26.17 -3.76
CA ALA A 483 25.94 26.06 -2.31
C ALA A 483 27.12 25.27 -1.71
N ILE A 484 27.09 25.00 -0.40
CA ILE A 484 28.11 24.18 0.29
C ILE A 484 27.59 22.75 0.48
N PHE A 485 28.39 21.76 0.16
CA PHE A 485 28.28 20.40 0.69
C PHE A 485 29.33 20.25 1.80
N ALA A 486 28.92 20.22 3.06
CA ALA A 486 29.81 20.03 4.20
C ALA A 486 29.87 18.56 4.59
N TYR A 487 31.06 17.97 4.44
CA TYR A 487 31.39 16.63 4.89
C TYR A 487 31.97 16.71 6.30
N GLU A 488 31.15 16.44 7.31
CA GLU A 488 31.46 16.63 8.74
C GLU A 488 31.44 15.30 9.52
N THR A 489 31.01 14.21 8.89
CA THR A 489 30.97 12.88 9.50
C THR A 489 32.37 12.37 9.87
N SER A 490 32.43 11.62 10.98
CA SER A 490 33.63 10.89 11.42
C SER A 490 33.80 9.54 10.71
N GLN A 491 32.83 9.12 9.91
CA GLN A 491 32.86 7.85 9.19
C GLN A 491 33.53 8.00 7.83
N THR A 492 34.12 6.92 7.33
CA THR A 492 34.70 6.86 5.98
C THR A 492 33.59 6.73 4.95
N SER A 493 33.63 7.58 3.92
CA SER A 493 32.85 7.45 2.70
C SER A 493 33.73 6.95 1.56
N THR A 494 33.15 6.22 0.62
CA THR A 494 33.90 5.49 -0.40
C THR A 494 33.39 5.80 -1.80
N ILE A 495 34.29 6.18 -2.69
CA ILE A 495 34.07 6.14 -4.14
C ILE A 495 34.44 4.73 -4.60
N ALA A 496 33.43 3.97 -5.02
CA ALA A 496 33.57 2.57 -5.34
C ALA A 496 34.45 2.34 -6.59
N ARG A 497 34.85 1.09 -6.79
CA ARG A 497 35.64 0.66 -7.94
C ARG A 497 35.04 1.18 -9.25
N ASP A 498 35.91 1.76 -10.09
CA ASP A 498 35.57 2.28 -11.43
C ASP A 498 34.41 3.30 -11.42
N SER A 499 34.18 3.97 -10.29
CA SER A 499 33.12 4.97 -10.09
C SER A 499 33.69 6.39 -10.00
N SER A 500 32.82 7.40 -10.08
CA SER A 500 33.20 8.81 -10.08
C SER A 500 32.24 9.62 -9.21
N LEU A 501 32.81 10.37 -8.26
CA LEU A 501 32.15 11.49 -7.62
C LEU A 501 32.55 12.76 -8.36
N VAL A 502 31.57 13.41 -8.99
CA VAL A 502 31.75 14.65 -9.76
C VAL A 502 31.16 15.79 -8.96
N LEU A 503 32.01 16.74 -8.57
CA LEU A 503 31.59 18.02 -8.03
C LEU A 503 31.48 19.00 -9.19
N ASP A 504 30.26 19.38 -9.55
CA ASP A 504 29.94 20.17 -10.72
C ASP A 504 29.77 21.65 -10.39
N HIS A 505 29.58 22.46 -11.43
CA HIS A 505 29.65 23.92 -11.40
C HIS A 505 28.98 24.57 -10.19
N GLY A 506 29.77 25.37 -9.49
CA GLY A 506 29.30 26.25 -8.42
C GLY A 506 29.29 25.62 -7.03
N ILE A 507 29.37 24.29 -6.89
CA ILE A 507 29.35 23.66 -5.57
C ILE A 507 30.68 23.89 -4.86
N THR A 508 30.61 24.13 -3.55
CA THR A 508 31.78 24.07 -2.66
C THR A 508 31.69 22.81 -1.81
N PHE A 509 32.59 21.85 -2.04
CA PHE A 509 32.72 20.69 -1.18
C PHE A 509 33.66 21.03 -0.02
N SER A 510 33.10 21.14 1.17
CA SER A 510 33.81 21.44 2.41
C SER A 510 34.14 20.15 3.15
N TYR A 511 35.40 19.73 3.07
CA TYR A 511 35.93 18.60 3.81
C TYR A 511 36.32 19.04 5.24
N ALA A 512 35.43 18.76 6.18
CA ALA A 512 35.48 19.21 7.57
C ALA A 512 35.25 18.09 8.61
N PRO A 513 35.80 16.88 8.46
CA PRO A 513 35.59 15.85 9.45
C PRO A 513 36.39 16.11 10.74
N ASP A 514 35.93 15.51 11.83
CA ASP A 514 36.60 15.55 13.12
C ASP A 514 37.84 14.63 13.13
N GLY A 515 39.03 15.23 13.03
CA GLY A 515 40.31 14.63 13.43
C GLY A 515 40.94 13.59 12.50
N ASN A 516 40.33 13.25 11.36
CA ASN A 516 40.92 12.33 10.37
C ASN A 516 40.90 12.90 8.94
N CYS A 517 42.08 12.98 8.31
CA CYS A 517 42.25 13.46 6.95
C CYS A 517 41.96 12.40 5.86
N GLN A 518 41.65 11.15 6.22
CA GLN A 518 41.47 10.02 5.30
C GLN A 518 40.07 9.39 5.40
N LEU A 519 39.02 10.20 5.30
CA LEU A 519 37.62 9.75 5.35
C LEU A 519 36.90 9.80 4.00
N LEU A 520 37.59 10.19 2.92
CA LEU A 520 37.11 9.95 1.55
C LEU A 520 38.06 8.96 0.86
N GLU A 521 37.63 7.70 0.77
CA GLU A 521 38.41 6.61 0.19
C GLU A 521 38.06 6.37 -1.28
N LEU A 522 39.08 6.09 -2.10
CA LEU A 522 38.94 5.67 -3.49
C LEU A 522 39.30 4.18 -3.58
N GLU A 523 38.34 3.30 -3.91
CA GLU A 523 38.52 1.84 -3.77
C GLU A 523 39.62 1.28 -4.69
N ASN A 524 39.78 1.86 -5.89
CA ASN A 524 40.81 1.44 -6.86
C ASN A 524 41.38 2.60 -7.67
N ASP A 525 42.40 2.29 -8.47
CA ASP A 525 43.15 3.24 -9.30
C ASP A 525 42.30 3.92 -10.40
N ASN A 526 41.09 3.42 -10.66
CA ASN A 526 40.14 4.00 -11.61
C ASN A 526 38.99 4.75 -10.94
N SER A 527 38.88 4.70 -9.61
CA SER A 527 37.93 5.50 -8.85
C SER A 527 38.31 6.97 -9.01
N ARG A 528 37.33 7.87 -9.16
CA ARG A 528 37.60 9.27 -9.51
C ARG A 528 36.90 10.24 -8.57
N PHE A 529 37.67 11.20 -8.07
CA PHE A 529 37.15 12.40 -7.44
C PHE A 529 37.39 13.57 -8.39
N VAL A 530 36.31 14.12 -8.96
CA VAL A 530 36.37 15.06 -10.08
C VAL A 530 35.90 16.45 -9.64
N LEU A 531 36.70 17.48 -9.92
CA LEU A 531 36.28 18.89 -9.84
C LEU A 531 35.99 19.42 -11.24
N ASN A 532 34.73 19.76 -11.47
CA ASN A 532 34.23 20.31 -12.73
C ASN A 532 33.67 21.72 -12.50
N GLY A 533 34.55 22.72 -12.34
CA GLY A 533 34.13 24.09 -12.05
C GLY A 533 33.63 24.28 -10.61
N ALA A 534 34.06 23.39 -9.71
CA ALA A 534 33.72 23.39 -8.29
C ALA A 534 34.84 23.99 -7.42
N SER A 535 34.52 24.24 -6.15
CA SER A 535 35.49 24.62 -5.13
C SER A 535 35.66 23.49 -4.11
N LEU A 536 36.90 23.18 -3.75
CA LEU A 536 37.26 22.28 -2.66
C LEU A 536 37.73 23.11 -1.48
N TYR A 537 36.98 23.09 -0.38
CA TYR A 537 37.36 23.72 0.88
C TYR A 537 37.82 22.63 1.85
N ILE A 538 39.01 22.76 2.43
CA ILE A 538 39.55 21.78 3.38
C ILE A 538 39.84 22.52 4.69
N THR A 539 39.32 22.00 5.81
CA THR A 539 39.59 22.58 7.13
C THR A 539 41.01 22.25 7.62
N SER A 540 41.36 22.72 8.82
CA SER A 540 42.64 22.38 9.46
C SER A 540 42.85 20.88 9.69
N THR A 541 41.81 20.04 9.57
CA THR A 541 41.96 18.58 9.60
C THR A 541 42.81 18.06 8.43
N GLY A 542 42.83 18.77 7.29
CA GLY A 542 43.47 18.30 6.07
C GLY A 542 42.69 17.20 5.37
N MET A 543 43.12 16.85 4.16
CA MET A 543 42.55 15.81 3.30
C MET A 543 43.67 15.05 2.62
N GLN A 544 43.69 13.73 2.72
CA GLN A 544 44.68 12.88 2.08
C GLN A 544 44.00 11.83 1.20
N LEU A 545 44.47 11.74 -0.05
CA LEU A 545 44.06 10.72 -1.01
C LEU A 545 45.25 9.82 -1.30
N THR A 546 45.10 8.52 -1.07
CA THR A 546 46.15 7.50 -1.25
C THR A 546 45.87 6.55 -2.40
N LYS A 547 44.83 6.82 -3.21
CA LYS A 547 44.48 5.97 -4.35
C LYS A 547 43.60 6.70 -5.36
N GLY A 548 43.39 6.08 -6.50
CA GLY A 548 42.46 6.55 -7.52
C GLY A 548 42.96 7.79 -8.25
N ILE A 549 42.02 8.58 -8.76
CA ILE A 549 42.29 9.74 -9.61
C ILE A 549 41.64 10.98 -8.99
N PHE A 550 42.44 12.00 -8.72
CA PHE A 550 41.97 13.35 -8.45
C PHE A 550 42.01 14.15 -9.77
N GLU A 551 40.84 14.39 -10.35
CA GLU A 551 40.69 14.88 -11.73
C GLU A 551 40.07 16.29 -11.76
N ILE A 552 40.65 17.17 -12.59
CA ILE A 552 40.16 18.54 -12.81
C ILE A 552 39.74 18.66 -14.27
N THR A 553 38.44 18.81 -14.51
CA THR A 553 37.86 18.87 -15.86
C THR A 553 37.48 20.28 -16.29
N GLU A 554 37.31 21.19 -15.34
CA GLU A 554 37.11 22.63 -15.54
C GLU A 554 37.78 23.44 -14.42
N ASP A 555 38.01 24.73 -14.66
CA ASP A 555 38.71 25.64 -13.74
C ASP A 555 38.14 25.58 -12.31
N SER A 556 38.92 25.04 -11.38
CA SER A 556 38.46 24.73 -10.01
C SER A 556 39.39 25.34 -8.97
N ASP A 557 38.81 25.74 -7.84
CA ASP A 557 39.52 26.37 -6.74
C ASP A 557 39.71 25.41 -5.56
N VAL A 558 40.86 25.52 -4.89
CA VAL A 558 41.13 24.84 -3.62
C VAL A 558 41.50 25.88 -2.58
N ILE A 559 40.81 25.84 -1.44
CA ILE A 559 41.04 26.71 -0.29
C ILE A 559 41.25 25.81 0.93
N ILE A 560 42.35 26.02 1.65
CA ILE A 560 42.68 25.22 2.83
C ILE A 560 42.84 26.14 4.02
N ASP A 561 42.10 25.83 5.08
CA ASP A 561 42.01 26.61 6.30
C ASP A 561 43.19 26.32 7.26
N TYR A 562 43.34 27.16 8.26
CA TYR A 562 44.32 27.00 9.33
C TYR A 562 43.71 27.30 10.69
N ILE A 563 44.33 26.72 11.72
CA ILE A 563 44.09 27.14 13.10
C ILE A 563 45.30 27.90 13.61
N ASP A 564 45.03 28.95 14.37
CA ASP A 564 46.04 29.67 15.14
C ASP A 564 46.32 28.89 16.44
N ILE A 565 47.54 28.39 16.60
CA ILE A 565 48.03 27.69 17.79
C ILE A 565 48.96 28.63 18.54
N GLU A 566 48.57 29.07 19.73
CA GLU A 566 49.48 29.77 20.63
C GLU A 566 50.40 28.77 21.33
N ASP A 567 51.71 28.98 21.24
CA ASP A 567 52.69 28.22 22.00
C ASP A 567 52.74 28.65 23.48
N GLU A 568 53.54 27.94 24.29
CA GLU A 568 53.70 28.22 25.73
C GLU A 568 54.27 29.62 26.04
N TYR A 569 54.75 30.35 25.02
CA TYR A 569 55.29 31.71 25.12
C TYR A 569 54.32 32.77 24.55
N GLY A 570 53.12 32.38 24.12
CA GLY A 570 52.13 33.28 23.53
C GLY A 570 52.42 33.67 22.07
N VAL A 571 53.24 32.90 21.36
CA VAL A 571 53.47 33.08 19.91
C VAL A 571 52.41 32.29 19.15
N THR A 572 51.60 32.99 18.37
CA THR A 572 50.60 32.40 17.48
C THR A 572 51.26 31.82 16.23
N ASN A 573 51.26 30.50 16.09
CA ASN A 573 51.68 29.77 14.90
C ASN A 573 50.46 29.25 14.15
N ARG A 574 50.43 29.43 12.83
CA ARG A 574 49.37 28.87 11.98
C ARG A 574 49.65 27.40 11.68
N SER A 575 48.75 26.51 12.06
CA SER A 575 48.72 25.12 11.59
C SER A 575 47.68 25.00 10.49
N TYR A 576 48.15 24.96 9.25
CA TYR A 576 47.29 24.72 8.09
C TYR A 576 46.88 23.24 8.04
N GLY A 577 45.68 22.99 7.51
CA GLY A 577 45.40 21.70 6.89
C GLY A 577 46.26 21.52 5.63
N GLU A 578 46.29 20.30 5.10
CA GLU A 578 46.98 19.99 3.84
C GLU A 578 46.06 19.22 2.91
N LEU A 579 46.16 19.46 1.60
CA LEU A 579 45.71 18.53 0.58
C LEU A 579 46.90 17.65 0.19
N ILE A 580 46.83 16.36 0.53
CA ILE A 580 47.92 15.40 0.36
C ILE A 580 47.56 14.39 -0.72
N LEU A 581 48.40 14.24 -1.74
CA LEU A 581 48.29 13.15 -2.71
C LEU A 581 49.42 12.14 -2.50
N GLY A 582 49.04 10.91 -2.18
CA GLY A 582 49.96 9.81 -1.88
C GLY A 582 50.31 9.66 -0.41
N ASP A 583 51.04 8.61 -0.05
CA ASP A 583 51.54 8.38 1.32
C ASP A 583 53.05 8.59 1.48
N GLY A 584 53.81 8.63 0.38
CA GLY A 584 55.26 8.76 0.38
C GLY A 584 56.01 7.50 0.79
N ILE A 585 55.34 6.35 0.89
CA ILE A 585 55.90 5.08 1.36
C ILE A 585 55.89 4.04 0.24
N THR A 586 54.79 3.90 -0.50
CA THR A 586 54.65 2.93 -1.59
C THR A 586 53.92 3.51 -2.78
N SER A 587 54.34 3.16 -4.00
CA SER A 587 53.67 3.57 -5.23
C SER A 587 52.29 2.95 -5.42
N GLU A 588 51.95 1.92 -4.65
CA GLU A 588 50.58 1.37 -4.60
C GLU A 588 49.57 2.32 -3.95
N ASN A 589 50.08 3.24 -3.11
CA ASN A 589 49.29 4.24 -2.41
C ASN A 589 49.42 5.63 -3.06
N ASP A 590 49.78 5.68 -4.35
CA ASP A 590 49.78 6.91 -5.12
C ASP A 590 48.34 7.28 -5.53
N CYS A 591 47.99 8.57 -5.40
CA CYS A 591 46.77 9.13 -5.98
C CYS A 591 47.10 9.89 -7.26
N THR A 592 46.57 9.46 -8.41
CA THR A 592 46.87 10.11 -9.69
C THR A 592 46.22 11.49 -9.77
N GLY A 593 47.02 12.55 -9.79
CA GLY A 593 46.53 13.89 -10.10
C GLY A 593 46.41 14.09 -11.62
N MET A 594 45.27 14.60 -12.09
CA MET A 594 45.01 14.80 -13.51
C MET A 594 44.33 16.15 -13.79
N ILE A 595 44.96 16.98 -14.62
CA ILE A 595 44.40 18.27 -15.06
C ILE A 595 44.14 18.17 -16.57
N GLN A 596 42.86 18.30 -16.97
CA GLN A 596 42.43 18.19 -18.37
C GLN A 596 42.96 19.33 -19.26
N LEU A 597 42.68 19.24 -20.55
CA LEU A 597 43.20 20.15 -21.58
C LEU A 597 42.77 21.60 -21.34
N GLY A 598 43.72 22.50 -21.09
CA GLY A 598 43.46 23.94 -20.99
C GLY A 598 42.74 24.41 -19.72
N VAL A 599 42.72 23.59 -18.68
CA VAL A 599 42.06 23.91 -17.40
C VAL A 599 43.07 24.17 -16.29
N SER A 600 42.66 24.94 -15.28
CA SER A 600 43.50 25.27 -14.12
C SER A 600 42.95 24.68 -12.83
N LEU A 601 43.82 24.02 -12.06
CA LEU A 601 43.65 23.87 -10.62
C LEU A 601 44.25 25.09 -9.93
N ARG A 602 43.47 25.78 -9.10
CA ARG A 602 43.86 27.04 -8.46
C ARG A 602 43.93 26.88 -6.94
N MET A 603 45.14 26.76 -6.42
CA MET A 603 45.41 26.78 -4.98
C MET A 603 45.35 28.23 -4.49
N ARG A 604 44.22 28.62 -3.90
CA ARG A 604 43.97 29.98 -3.42
C ARG A 604 44.64 30.25 -2.07
N GLN A 605 44.67 29.25 -1.20
CA GLN A 605 45.26 29.33 0.15
C GLN A 605 45.65 27.94 0.66
N GLY A 606 46.69 27.90 1.50
CA GLY A 606 47.11 26.74 2.29
C GLY A 606 48.03 25.77 1.56
N ILE A 607 48.14 24.54 2.04
CA ILE A 607 49.25 23.64 1.68
C ILE A 607 48.79 22.50 0.75
N PHE A 608 49.44 22.36 -0.40
CA PHE A 608 49.36 21.17 -1.24
C PHE A 608 50.63 20.35 -1.11
N SER A 609 50.49 19.10 -0.64
CA SER A 609 51.60 18.17 -0.37
C SER A 609 51.60 17.04 -1.39
N TYR A 610 52.64 16.98 -2.22
CA TYR A 610 52.83 15.91 -3.20
C TYR A 610 53.72 14.81 -2.63
N LYS A 611 53.15 13.63 -2.40
CA LYS A 611 53.80 12.44 -1.81
C LYS A 611 53.74 11.20 -2.71
N ASN A 612 53.25 11.30 -3.94
CA ASN A 612 53.27 10.16 -4.87
C ASN A 612 54.70 9.78 -5.25
N LEU A 613 55.01 8.49 -5.33
CA LEU A 613 56.34 8.00 -5.66
C LEU A 613 56.54 7.74 -7.15
N SER A 614 55.47 7.41 -7.88
CA SER A 614 55.52 7.13 -9.31
C SER A 614 55.46 8.41 -10.14
N PHE A 615 56.33 8.46 -11.16
CA PHE A 615 56.37 9.55 -12.13
C PHE A 615 55.10 9.63 -13.01
N ALA A 616 54.30 8.56 -13.05
CA ALA A 616 53.07 8.51 -13.85
C ALA A 616 51.82 9.03 -13.11
N SER A 617 51.97 9.37 -11.82
CA SER A 617 50.90 9.75 -10.90
C SER A 617 50.55 11.25 -10.94
N TRP A 618 51.12 12.00 -11.89
CA TRP A 618 50.67 13.36 -12.22
C TRP A 618 50.59 13.53 -13.74
N ARG A 619 49.48 14.06 -14.23
CA ARG A 619 49.20 14.21 -15.66
C ARG A 619 48.54 15.55 -15.95
N MET A 620 49.05 16.25 -16.96
CA MET A 620 48.47 17.51 -17.43
C MET A 620 48.29 17.44 -18.94
N GLY A 621 47.09 17.82 -19.41
CA GLY A 621 46.63 17.55 -20.77
C GLY A 621 47.44 18.25 -21.86
N ASN A 622 47.81 19.52 -21.68
CA ASN A 622 48.62 20.28 -22.63
C ASN A 622 49.31 21.49 -21.95
N GLN A 623 50.00 22.31 -22.75
CA GLN A 623 50.71 23.51 -22.28
C GLN A 623 49.82 24.63 -21.71
N LEU A 624 48.50 24.53 -21.87
CA LEU A 624 47.51 25.45 -21.31
C LEU A 624 46.91 24.91 -20.01
N SER A 625 47.11 23.63 -19.68
CA SER A 625 46.76 23.07 -18.38
C SER A 625 47.67 23.66 -17.30
N MET A 626 47.09 24.13 -16.20
CA MET A 626 47.82 24.87 -15.16
C MET A 626 47.57 24.33 -13.76
N LEU A 627 48.64 24.25 -12.97
CA LEU A 627 48.55 24.19 -11.51
C LEU A 627 49.02 25.54 -10.96
N THR A 628 48.10 26.30 -10.37
CA THR A 628 48.33 27.71 -10.01
C THR A 628 48.34 27.89 -8.49
N PHE A 629 49.36 28.57 -7.97
CA PHE A 629 49.51 28.91 -6.55
C PHE A 629 49.44 30.43 -6.34
N TYR A 630 48.40 30.87 -5.63
CA TYR A 630 48.16 32.27 -5.27
C TYR A 630 48.94 32.68 -4.00
N PRO A 631 49.05 33.98 -3.67
CA PRO A 631 49.62 34.42 -2.39
C PRO A 631 48.96 33.71 -1.21
N GLY A 632 49.75 33.13 -0.31
CA GLY A 632 49.24 32.36 0.84
C GLY A 632 48.99 30.88 0.55
N ALA A 633 49.22 30.40 -0.68
CA ALA A 633 49.32 28.98 -0.99
C ALA A 633 50.78 28.50 -0.94
N MET A 634 50.96 27.22 -0.63
CA MET A 634 52.25 26.55 -0.48
C MET A 634 52.24 25.19 -1.17
N LEU A 635 53.32 24.89 -1.90
CA LEU A 635 53.60 23.58 -2.47
C LEU A 635 54.69 22.89 -1.65
N THR A 636 54.39 21.73 -1.08
CA THR A 636 55.36 20.88 -0.37
C THR A 636 55.68 19.65 -1.20
N LEU A 637 56.96 19.44 -1.51
CA LEU A 637 57.44 18.32 -2.32
C LEU A 637 58.16 17.29 -1.44
N TYR A 638 57.54 16.13 -1.28
CA TYR A 638 58.18 14.94 -0.69
C TYR A 638 58.79 14.03 -1.77
N SER A 639 58.36 14.22 -3.01
CA SER A 639 58.89 13.59 -4.22
C SER A 639 58.89 14.61 -5.37
N SER A 640 59.64 14.32 -6.44
CA SER A 640 59.66 15.19 -7.62
C SER A 640 58.30 15.18 -8.34
N LEU A 641 57.80 16.36 -8.71
CA LEU A 641 56.49 16.56 -9.34
C LEU A 641 56.64 16.67 -10.87
N PRO A 642 56.22 15.66 -11.65
CA PRO A 642 56.33 15.71 -13.11
C PRO A 642 55.12 16.41 -13.74
N LEU A 643 55.32 17.56 -14.38
CA LEU A 643 54.21 18.35 -14.96
C LEU A 643 53.76 17.85 -16.35
N GLY A 644 54.55 16.98 -16.98
CA GLY A 644 54.27 16.50 -18.34
C GLY A 644 54.24 17.66 -19.33
N GLN A 645 53.11 17.84 -20.03
CA GLN A 645 52.94 18.93 -21.01
C GLN A 645 52.46 20.24 -20.39
N GLY A 646 52.03 20.24 -19.13
CA GLY A 646 51.48 21.40 -18.44
C GLY A 646 52.53 22.31 -17.84
N ARG A 647 52.06 23.28 -17.05
CA ARG A 647 52.90 24.23 -16.33
C ARG A 647 52.40 24.49 -14.91
N VAL A 648 53.31 24.87 -14.04
CA VAL A 648 52.99 25.41 -12.71
C VAL A 648 53.17 26.92 -12.75
N LEU A 649 52.17 27.64 -12.23
CA LEU A 649 52.18 29.09 -12.11
C LEU A 649 52.25 29.47 -10.64
N ILE A 650 53.30 30.19 -10.24
CA ILE A 650 53.56 30.51 -8.83
C ILE A 650 53.59 32.02 -8.66
N SER A 651 52.72 32.54 -7.79
CA SER A 651 52.80 33.93 -7.37
C SER A 651 54.14 34.18 -6.66
N LYS A 652 54.74 35.35 -6.85
CA LYS A 652 55.95 35.77 -6.11
C LYS A 652 55.82 35.69 -4.58
N HIS A 653 54.59 35.62 -4.06
CA HIS A 653 54.26 35.51 -2.64
C HIS A 653 53.69 34.14 -2.23
N ALA A 654 53.76 33.14 -3.10
CA ALA A 654 53.53 31.74 -2.76
C ALA A 654 54.85 31.08 -2.33
N HIS A 655 54.75 30.01 -1.54
CA HIS A 655 55.92 29.30 -1.00
C HIS A 655 56.09 27.92 -1.64
N ILE A 656 57.33 27.49 -1.84
CA ILE A 656 57.69 26.11 -2.20
C ILE A 656 58.61 25.59 -1.10
N ASP A 657 58.29 24.42 -0.55
CA ASP A 657 59.11 23.71 0.42
C ASP A 657 59.49 22.34 -0.12
N ASP A 658 60.79 22.12 -0.28
CA ASP A 658 61.35 20.88 -0.75
C ASP A 658 61.89 20.06 0.43
N ARG A 659 61.29 18.89 0.63
CA ARG A 659 61.63 17.95 1.70
C ARG A 659 62.47 16.78 1.17
N GLY A 660 63.49 17.04 0.35
CA GLY A 660 64.41 15.97 -0.05
C GLY A 660 65.36 16.22 -1.23
N GLY A 661 65.45 17.43 -1.78
CA GLY A 661 66.16 17.65 -3.04
C GLY A 661 65.30 17.27 -4.24
N ASN A 662 63.99 17.46 -4.15
CA ASN A 662 62.99 17.14 -5.15
C ASN A 662 62.75 18.30 -6.11
N ASP A 663 62.55 17.98 -7.39
CA ASP A 663 62.34 18.97 -8.44
C ASP A 663 60.89 19.03 -8.92
N ILE A 664 60.47 20.20 -9.38
CA ILE A 664 59.33 20.32 -10.30
C ILE A 664 59.86 20.11 -11.71
N ILE A 665 59.47 19.00 -12.35
CA ILE A 665 59.99 18.59 -13.65
C ILE A 665 59.02 19.06 -14.74
N GLY A 666 59.28 20.24 -15.30
CA GLY A 666 58.46 20.84 -16.35
C GLY A 666 58.63 22.36 -16.45
N VAL A 667 57.60 23.04 -16.95
CA VAL A 667 57.57 24.51 -17.07
C VAL A 667 57.06 25.12 -15.76
N VAL A 668 57.87 26.00 -15.18
CA VAL A 668 57.51 26.77 -13.98
C VAL A 668 57.57 28.26 -14.33
N ASP A 669 56.44 28.94 -14.19
CA ASP A 669 56.31 30.37 -14.43
C ASP A 669 56.13 31.09 -13.07
N ILE A 670 56.99 32.07 -12.78
CA ILE A 670 56.87 32.94 -11.60
C ILE A 670 56.30 34.28 -12.06
N VAL A 671 55.18 34.70 -11.45
CA VAL A 671 54.44 35.89 -11.89
C VAL A 671 54.24 36.91 -10.77
N GLU A 672 54.39 38.19 -11.12
CA GLU A 672 54.00 39.33 -10.29
C GLU A 672 52.54 39.70 -10.61
N GLY A 673 51.63 39.59 -9.64
CA GLY A 673 50.25 40.10 -9.78
C GLY A 673 49.14 39.07 -10.03
N LEU A 674 49.28 37.83 -9.54
CA LEU A 674 48.11 36.96 -9.38
C LEU A 674 47.19 37.54 -8.31
N ALA A 675 45.99 37.98 -8.71
CA ALA A 675 44.96 38.55 -7.85
C ALA A 675 43.93 37.49 -7.45
#